data_AF-A0A0G0KTM7-F1
#
_entry.id   AF-A0A0G0KTM7-F1
#
_cell.length_a   1.000
_cell.length_b   1.000
_cell.length_c   1.000
_cell.angle_alpha   90.00
_cell.angle_beta   90.00
_cell.angle_gamma   90.00
#
_symmetry.space_group_name_H-M   'P 1'
#
loop_
_entity.id
_entity.type
_entity.pdbx_description
1 polymer ?
#
loop_
_entity_poly.entity_id
_entity_poly.type
_entity_poly.pdbx_seq_one_letter_code
_entity_poly.pdbx_strand_id
1 'polypeptide(L)'
;MSQERTNDNLSIENIFEVQPELGRDIYNNQFRQTIIMLSLVNKVKVFGNDQDDEFTLVRENGDTNGIFKSWAVPVIPFLEGEMQESLVLYMEQRPESFWEDMPGDLKMCASEWYEKTKDNPNYLRQVLERWRAFSEIHDRRLIEIFSQRDLPTNKEDKISELYWRLKIAFGYAAPFYHLEAMIADSEQTPFNPVPTMKNERKNAGGSLDVIGMTLPSTFSTEVVASPDGWNGLTWHKIQEMTDSLDEVKMSIALNISRVTGTPIEDIIFAANVLERIPVSVGGKKGDLSQTEAIKITEDALGQLKTTDSNVKVAGDMNALIRFLNWFPLVRKEENFSLGKGWRYAAVCDTANELLHELSGGELFVDFFSSNFVNHLLPQIGELDATSAKGRFLLQLIEEGKLLPEIYDLIQKKGPEIIENISIGLANLKIKEATVSLTDVRPRALVGGKAAGLSEAATIFGKENTLPGRTITIEWINKILFQDPELASLIYTIEKVNDLENKFSIAEEIRRRIPALRFTDSISLETYNNYAVRSSSFDEDTTTNGSAAGVYDSVIGVKGNEIESAIRRVVSSFFSEKAISFRALYGLSDKPSMAVIISPYIEGGGGVIITKGNGEDWELSVAESAQRIVIDGGDSGYDSYKSEHGELHTRTDYQVIEEPEAWLIAKLALKAERLLKTPVDMEFVLKERKPVILQLRSTIKTSFSNIDRMESRTEKIKASTIYVQDFTSLREIGKLQSSHMLRVGGKIDIGQFQGELLRFLVANRKYLKGLILERRIPRTSHLVNICANLGIGIDFTD
;
A
#
# COMPACT_ATOMS: atom_id res chain seq x y z
N MET A 1 39.17 -8.81 20.33
CA MET A 1 38.86 -7.61 21.13
C MET A 1 38.23 -6.57 20.23
N SER A 2 37.05 -6.08 20.65
CA SER A 2 36.33 -4.86 20.22
C SER A 2 35.98 -4.74 18.72
N GLN A 3 34.74 -4.54 18.29
CA GLN A 3 33.58 -3.94 18.94
C GLN A 3 32.28 -4.65 18.51
N GLU A 4 31.42 -4.93 19.48
CA GLU A 4 29.98 -5.05 19.26
C GLU A 4 29.50 -3.77 18.57
N ARG A 5 28.98 -3.86 17.36
CA ARG A 5 28.08 -2.85 16.80
C ARG A 5 26.66 -3.32 17.05
N THR A 6 26.19 -3.04 18.26
CA THR A 6 24.77 -2.91 18.55
C THR A 6 24.21 -1.81 17.67
N ASN A 7 23.29 -2.13 16.77
CA ASN A 7 22.42 -1.12 16.15
C ASN A 7 21.06 -1.75 15.88
N ASP A 8 20.36 -2.06 16.97
CA ASP A 8 18.90 -2.27 16.95
C ASP A 8 18.15 -1.27 17.85
N ASN A 9 18.85 -0.34 18.50
CA ASN A 9 18.22 0.71 19.29
C ASN A 9 18.70 2.07 18.80
N LEU A 10 17.89 2.72 17.96
CA LEU A 10 17.75 4.18 18.09
C LEU A 10 17.20 4.39 19.51
N SER A 11 18.09 4.65 20.46
CA SER A 11 17.73 5.15 21.79
C SER A 11 17.11 6.54 21.65
N ILE A 12 16.36 6.96 22.67
CA ILE A 12 15.70 8.28 22.78
C ILE A 12 16.66 9.44 22.43
N GLU A 13 17.96 9.28 22.67
CA GLU A 13 18.98 10.31 22.44
C GLU A 13 19.39 10.46 20.96
N ASN A 14 19.30 9.42 20.14
CA ASN A 14 19.89 9.42 18.79
C ASN A 14 18.90 9.81 17.65
N ILE A 15 17.59 9.90 17.92
CA ILE A 15 16.59 10.21 16.88
C ILE A 15 16.69 11.65 16.36
N PHE A 16 17.19 12.58 17.17
CA PHE A 16 17.30 14.00 16.83
C PHE A 16 18.69 14.42 16.37
N GLU A 17 19.64 13.48 16.29
CA GLU A 17 21.00 13.77 15.83
C GLU A 17 21.15 13.49 14.34
N VAL A 18 21.83 14.39 13.64
CA VAL A 18 22.27 14.16 12.26
C VAL A 18 23.36 13.11 12.30
N GLN A 19 23.09 11.94 11.74
CA GLN A 19 24.04 10.84 11.69
C GLN A 19 25.07 11.14 10.58
N PRO A 20 26.36 11.33 10.91
CA PRO A 20 27.39 11.77 9.95
C PRO A 20 27.50 10.85 8.73
N GLU A 21 27.27 9.55 8.90
CA GLU A 21 27.31 8.54 7.86
C GLU A 21 26.08 8.51 6.93
N LEU A 22 24.97 9.14 7.32
CA LEU A 22 23.69 9.03 6.59
C LEU A 22 23.50 10.08 5.49
N GLY A 23 24.55 10.87 5.18
CA GLY A 23 24.57 11.83 4.07
C GLY A 23 23.72 13.08 4.32
N ARG A 24 24.34 14.27 4.19
CA ARG A 24 23.65 15.56 4.41
C ARG A 24 22.45 15.77 3.47
N ASP A 25 22.50 15.20 2.28
CA ASP A 25 21.44 15.37 1.26
C ASP A 25 20.10 14.76 1.70
N ILE A 26 20.13 13.66 2.47
CA ILE A 26 18.91 13.04 3.01
C ILE A 26 18.19 14.00 3.95
N TYR A 27 18.92 14.62 4.86
CA TYR A 27 18.38 15.58 5.83
C TYR A 27 17.91 16.85 5.15
N ASN A 28 18.70 17.39 4.21
CA ASN A 28 18.33 18.58 3.44
C ASN A 28 17.04 18.37 2.63
N ASN A 29 16.90 17.21 1.98
CA ASN A 29 15.68 16.87 1.24
C ASN A 29 14.47 16.71 2.17
N GLN A 30 14.66 16.09 3.34
CA GLN A 30 13.59 15.96 4.33
C GLN A 30 13.16 17.33 4.87
N PHE A 31 14.11 18.20 5.18
CA PHE A 31 13.85 19.57 5.63
C PHE A 31 13.11 20.38 4.55
N ARG A 32 13.58 20.35 3.30
CA ARG A 32 12.89 20.98 2.16
C ARG A 32 11.46 20.47 2.02
N GLN A 33 11.25 19.15 2.13
CA GLN A 33 9.91 18.56 2.13
C GLN A 33 9.06 19.10 3.28
N THR A 34 9.60 19.20 4.50
CA THR A 34 8.88 19.76 5.65
C THR A 34 8.46 21.20 5.40
N ILE A 35 9.33 22.04 4.85
CA ILE A 35 9.01 23.43 4.50
C ILE A 35 7.88 23.49 3.47
N ILE A 36 7.94 22.67 2.40
CA ILE A 36 6.87 22.59 1.39
C ILE A 36 5.53 22.22 2.04
N MET A 37 5.50 21.17 2.89
CA MET A 37 4.26 20.74 3.55
C MET A 37 3.71 21.82 4.49
N LEU A 38 4.56 22.53 5.23
CA LEU A 38 4.16 23.63 6.11
C LEU A 38 3.57 24.81 5.32
N SER A 39 4.15 25.15 4.17
CA SER A 39 3.62 26.19 3.30
C SER A 39 2.22 25.87 2.78
N LEU A 40 1.92 24.59 2.50
CA LEU A 40 0.56 24.17 2.11
C LEU A 40 -0.45 24.37 3.23
N VAL A 41 -0.11 24.04 4.49
CA VAL A 41 -1.00 24.20 5.65
C VAL A 41 -1.44 25.66 5.84
N ASN A 42 -0.53 26.61 5.65
CA ASN A 42 -0.80 28.05 5.83
C ASN A 42 -1.81 28.63 4.84
N LYS A 43 -2.13 27.92 3.77
CA LYS A 43 -2.81 28.47 2.59
C LYS A 43 -4.13 27.79 2.26
N VAL A 44 -4.46 26.68 2.91
CA VAL A 44 -5.81 26.12 2.86
C VAL A 44 -6.71 27.01 3.70
N LYS A 45 -7.70 27.65 3.08
CA LYS A 45 -8.66 28.53 3.74
C LYS A 45 -9.50 27.67 4.70
N VAL A 46 -9.18 27.74 6.00
CA VAL A 46 -9.77 26.87 7.04
C VAL A 46 -11.26 27.14 7.31
N PHE A 47 -11.77 28.29 6.84
CA PHE A 47 -13.20 28.59 6.82
C PHE A 47 -13.75 28.74 5.41
N GLY A 48 -14.93 28.17 5.23
CA GLY A 48 -15.85 28.45 4.15
C GLY A 48 -17.13 29.01 4.75
N ASN A 49 -17.85 29.80 3.96
CA ASN A 49 -19.22 30.21 4.31
C ASN A 49 -20.23 29.09 3.99
N ASP A 50 -19.76 27.84 3.95
CA ASP A 50 -20.60 26.70 3.68
C ASP A 50 -21.43 26.40 4.93
N GLN A 51 -22.70 26.81 4.89
CA GLN A 51 -23.66 26.56 5.97
C GLN A 51 -24.04 25.07 6.05
N ASP A 52 -23.70 24.27 5.03
CA ASP A 52 -23.96 22.83 4.97
C ASP A 52 -22.74 21.99 5.40
N ASP A 53 -21.66 22.62 5.91
CA ASP A 53 -20.55 21.88 6.52
C ASP A 53 -21.07 21.09 7.74
N GLU A 54 -20.56 19.87 7.89
CA GLU A 54 -20.90 18.96 8.99
C GLU A 54 -20.43 19.52 10.33
N PHE A 55 -19.37 20.33 10.30
CA PHE A 55 -18.81 20.97 11.47
C PHE A 55 -18.86 22.49 11.29
N THR A 56 -19.77 23.15 12.01
CA THR A 56 -19.94 24.60 11.97
C THR A 56 -19.75 25.22 13.36
N LEU A 57 -19.25 26.46 13.38
CA LEU A 57 -19.10 27.27 14.58
C LEU A 57 -19.63 28.67 14.33
N VAL A 58 -20.25 29.28 15.34
CA VAL A 58 -20.61 30.71 15.34
C VAL A 58 -19.46 31.52 15.89
N ARG A 59 -18.91 32.43 15.06
CA ARG A 59 -17.80 33.32 15.39
C ARG A 59 -18.22 34.55 16.18
N GLU A 60 -17.24 35.30 16.65
CA GLU A 60 -17.40 36.54 17.43
C GLU A 60 -18.25 37.62 16.73
N ASN A 61 -18.30 37.60 15.41
CA ASN A 61 -19.05 38.54 14.58
C ASN A 61 -20.49 38.07 14.30
N GLY A 62 -20.89 36.90 14.81
CA GLY A 62 -22.20 36.28 14.58
C GLY A 62 -22.29 35.45 13.29
N ASP A 63 -21.22 35.39 12.49
CA ASP A 63 -21.20 34.57 11.29
C ASP A 63 -21.04 33.09 11.67
N THR A 64 -21.72 32.22 10.91
CA THR A 64 -21.52 30.77 10.99
C THR A 64 -20.50 30.36 9.95
N ASN A 65 -19.46 29.65 10.39
CA ASN A 65 -18.39 29.19 9.51
C ASN A 65 -18.20 27.67 9.64
N GLY A 66 -18.07 26.99 8.50
CA GLY A 66 -17.66 25.60 8.43
C GLY A 66 -16.15 25.44 8.64
N ILE A 67 -15.73 24.50 9.50
CA ILE A 67 -14.33 24.32 9.92
C ILE A 67 -13.60 23.14 9.28
N PHE A 68 -14.30 22.33 8.47
CA PHE A 68 -13.74 21.06 7.98
C PHE A 68 -13.65 20.98 6.46
N LYS A 69 -14.68 21.46 5.75
CA LYS A 69 -14.87 21.19 4.31
C LYS A 69 -14.50 22.33 3.39
N SER A 70 -13.92 23.40 3.92
CA SER A 70 -13.48 24.52 3.10
C SER A 70 -12.19 24.21 2.34
N TRP A 71 -12.41 23.63 1.15
CA TRP A 71 -11.50 23.46 0.01
C TRP A 71 -10.46 22.35 0.15
N ALA A 72 -10.89 21.12 -0.14
CA ALA A 72 -9.99 20.06 -0.56
C ALA A 72 -9.66 20.21 -2.05
N VAL A 73 -8.74 21.12 -2.35
CA VAL A 73 -8.09 21.10 -3.67
C VAL A 73 -7.44 19.72 -3.82
N PRO A 74 -7.71 18.92 -4.87
CA PRO A 74 -6.98 17.70 -5.14
C PRO A 74 -5.57 18.11 -5.51
N VAL A 75 -4.74 18.21 -4.48
CA VAL A 75 -3.33 18.53 -4.60
C VAL A 75 -2.52 17.30 -5.03
N ILE A 76 -3.16 16.12 -5.03
CA ILE A 76 -2.60 14.83 -5.44
C ILE A 76 -1.76 14.93 -6.73
N PRO A 77 -2.27 15.44 -7.87
CA PRO A 77 -1.46 15.59 -9.09
C PRO A 77 -0.16 16.36 -8.89
N PHE A 78 -0.16 17.37 -8.01
CA PHE A 78 1.02 18.20 -7.75
C PHE A 78 1.96 17.56 -6.74
N LEU A 79 1.43 16.91 -5.71
CA LEU A 79 2.23 16.15 -4.76
C LEU A 79 2.91 14.95 -5.43
N GLU A 80 2.35 14.49 -6.54
CA GLU A 80 2.88 13.43 -7.39
C GLU A 80 4.06 13.81 -8.29
N GLY A 81 4.42 15.10 -8.39
CA GLY A 81 5.40 15.61 -9.35
C GLY A 81 6.27 16.76 -8.83
N GLU A 82 7.06 17.36 -9.72
CA GLU A 82 7.96 18.48 -9.38
C GLU A 82 7.24 19.82 -9.19
N MET A 83 5.94 19.86 -9.45
CA MET A 83 5.13 21.07 -9.40
C MET A 83 4.74 21.49 -7.98
N GLN A 84 5.23 20.82 -6.94
CA GLN A 84 4.92 21.14 -5.54
C GLN A 84 5.32 22.58 -5.18
N GLU A 85 6.51 23.03 -5.60
CA GLU A 85 6.98 24.39 -5.32
C GLU A 85 6.21 25.43 -6.10
N SER A 86 5.94 25.17 -7.39
CA SER A 86 5.10 26.03 -8.24
C SER A 86 3.68 26.14 -7.69
N LEU A 87 3.13 25.04 -7.18
CA LEU A 87 1.82 25.02 -6.52
C LEU A 87 1.85 25.93 -5.27
N VAL A 88 2.86 25.79 -4.42
CA VAL A 88 3.01 26.63 -3.21
C VAL A 88 3.09 28.11 -3.59
N LEU A 89 3.98 28.48 -4.52
CA LEU A 89 4.13 29.85 -5.00
C LEU A 89 2.84 30.40 -5.61
N TYR A 90 2.07 29.56 -6.31
CA TYR A 90 0.80 29.97 -6.89
C TYR A 90 -0.29 30.18 -5.81
N MET A 91 -0.41 29.25 -4.85
CA MET A 91 -1.33 29.38 -3.72
C MET A 91 -1.01 30.60 -2.84
N GLU A 92 0.26 31.02 -2.79
CA GLU A 92 0.68 32.27 -2.12
C GLU A 92 0.14 33.53 -2.79
N GLN A 93 -0.02 33.52 -4.12
CA GLN A 93 -0.34 34.71 -4.90
C GLN A 93 -1.85 34.94 -5.10
N ARG A 94 -2.70 33.88 -5.10
CA ARG A 94 -4.15 33.99 -5.41
C ARG A 94 -5.03 32.90 -4.76
N PRO A 95 -5.54 33.11 -3.53
CA PRO A 95 -6.30 32.08 -2.81
C PRO A 95 -7.80 31.97 -3.18
N GLU A 96 -8.41 32.98 -3.82
CA GLU A 96 -9.89 33.05 -3.92
C GLU A 96 -10.49 32.43 -5.19
N SER A 97 -9.66 32.11 -6.19
CA SER A 97 -10.08 31.59 -7.51
C SER A 97 -9.07 30.57 -8.09
N PHE A 98 -8.52 29.70 -7.23
CA PHE A 98 -7.41 28.77 -7.56
C PHE A 98 -7.58 28.05 -8.90
N TRP A 99 -8.79 27.58 -9.22
CA TRP A 99 -9.06 26.79 -10.43
C TRP A 99 -9.24 27.63 -11.70
N GLU A 100 -9.85 28.80 -11.56
CA GLU A 100 -10.17 29.67 -12.70
C GLU A 100 -8.92 30.39 -13.20
N ASP A 101 -8.06 30.79 -12.26
CA ASP A 101 -6.83 31.55 -12.53
C ASP A 101 -5.56 30.70 -12.51
N MET A 102 -5.68 29.37 -12.49
CA MET A 102 -4.53 28.46 -12.36
C MET A 102 -3.53 28.69 -13.52
N PRO A 103 -2.21 28.77 -13.26
CA PRO A 103 -1.18 28.87 -14.28
C PRO A 103 -1.30 27.71 -15.27
N GLY A 104 -0.96 27.97 -16.53
CA GLY A 104 -1.19 27.01 -17.62
C GLY A 104 -0.50 25.65 -17.40
N ASP A 105 0.68 25.66 -16.80
CA ASP A 105 1.47 24.47 -16.43
C ASP A 105 0.82 23.65 -15.30
N LEU A 106 0.35 24.29 -14.23
CA LEU A 106 -0.40 23.63 -13.15
C LEU A 106 -1.74 23.08 -13.68
N LYS A 107 -2.44 23.85 -14.52
CA LYS A 107 -3.69 23.41 -15.16
C LYS A 107 -3.50 22.22 -16.08
N MET A 108 -2.40 22.21 -16.84
CA MET A 108 -2.02 21.09 -17.67
C MET A 108 -1.74 19.85 -16.81
N CYS A 109 -0.99 19.98 -15.71
CA CYS A 109 -0.70 18.88 -14.80
C CYS A 109 -1.99 18.25 -14.21
N ALA A 110 -2.92 19.08 -13.72
CA ALA A 110 -4.21 18.60 -13.21
C ALA A 110 -5.04 17.92 -14.31
N SER A 111 -5.06 18.47 -15.52
CA SER A 111 -5.76 17.88 -16.67
C SER A 111 -5.17 16.53 -17.09
N GLU A 112 -3.84 16.42 -17.15
CA GLU A 112 -3.14 15.17 -17.45
C GLU A 112 -3.49 14.06 -16.46
N TRP A 113 -3.52 14.40 -15.16
CA TRP A 113 -3.90 13.46 -14.12
C TRP A 113 -5.36 13.02 -14.22
N TYR A 114 -6.28 13.96 -14.46
CA TYR A 114 -7.69 13.65 -14.71
C TYR A 114 -7.88 12.70 -15.89
N GLU A 115 -7.24 12.98 -17.03
CA GLU A 115 -7.36 12.14 -18.23
C GLU A 115 -6.87 10.71 -17.99
N LYS A 116 -5.84 10.53 -17.15
CA LYS A 116 -5.33 9.20 -16.79
C LYS A 116 -6.22 8.43 -15.83
N THR A 117 -7.01 9.13 -15.02
CA THR A 117 -7.78 8.54 -13.92
C THR A 117 -9.25 8.35 -14.28
N LYS A 118 -9.86 9.26 -15.06
CA LYS A 118 -11.31 9.33 -15.31
C LYS A 118 -11.96 8.03 -15.82
N ASP A 119 -11.22 7.23 -16.59
CA ASP A 119 -11.68 5.95 -17.15
C ASP A 119 -10.74 4.78 -16.77
N ASN A 120 -9.97 4.94 -15.69
CA ASN A 120 -8.96 3.97 -15.27
C ASN A 120 -8.98 3.72 -13.75
N PRO A 121 -9.89 2.86 -13.27
CA PRO A 121 -10.04 2.58 -11.83
C PRO A 121 -8.79 1.95 -11.21
N ASN A 122 -7.98 1.23 -11.98
CA ASN A 122 -6.74 0.62 -11.50
C ASN A 122 -5.67 1.66 -11.19
N TYR A 123 -5.45 2.59 -12.13
CA TYR A 123 -4.53 3.71 -11.91
C TYR A 123 -4.99 4.55 -10.72
N LEU A 124 -6.29 4.91 -10.68
CA LEU A 124 -6.85 5.68 -9.58
C LEU A 124 -6.63 4.97 -8.24
N ARG A 125 -6.96 3.68 -8.12
CA ARG A 125 -6.76 2.91 -6.89
C ARG A 125 -5.29 2.88 -6.46
N GLN A 126 -4.37 2.62 -7.39
CA GLN A 126 -2.94 2.58 -7.11
C GLN A 126 -2.44 3.92 -6.54
N VAL A 127 -2.85 5.03 -7.16
CA VAL A 127 -2.51 6.38 -6.70
C VAL A 127 -3.06 6.61 -5.30
N LEU A 128 -4.37 6.42 -5.09
CA LEU A 128 -5.01 6.71 -3.80
C LEU A 128 -4.44 5.85 -2.66
N GLU A 129 -4.23 4.54 -2.88
CA GLU A 129 -3.62 3.66 -1.87
C GLU A 129 -2.21 4.09 -1.48
N ARG A 130 -1.40 4.51 -2.46
CA ARG A 130 -0.05 5.01 -2.21
C ARG A 130 -0.08 6.27 -1.35
N TRP A 131 -0.92 7.24 -1.70
CA TRP A 131 -1.04 8.50 -0.95
C TRP A 131 -1.55 8.28 0.46
N ARG A 132 -2.58 7.45 0.61
CA ARG A 132 -3.13 7.07 1.91
C ARG A 132 -2.05 6.42 2.79
N ALA A 133 -1.38 5.39 2.27
CA ALA A 133 -0.35 4.66 3.02
C ALA A 133 0.83 5.55 3.43
N PHE A 134 1.32 6.43 2.54
CA PHE A 134 2.42 7.32 2.88
C PHE A 134 2.03 8.37 3.92
N SER A 135 0.80 8.88 3.86
CA SER A 135 0.30 9.82 4.87
C SER A 135 0.19 9.16 6.24
N GLU A 136 -0.36 7.94 6.31
CA GLU A 136 -0.43 7.13 7.53
C GLU A 136 0.97 6.87 8.12
N ILE A 137 1.94 6.49 7.29
CA ILE A 137 3.34 6.26 7.71
C ILE A 137 3.95 7.54 8.30
N HIS A 138 3.72 8.69 7.67
CA HIS A 138 4.22 9.95 8.19
C HIS A 138 3.57 10.32 9.53
N ASP A 139 2.26 10.13 9.66
CA ASP A 139 1.54 10.39 10.91
C ASP A 139 2.07 9.51 12.05
N ARG A 140 2.27 8.22 11.79
CA ARG A 140 2.92 7.29 12.73
C ARG A 140 4.31 7.78 13.16
N ARG A 141 5.14 8.21 12.21
CA ARG A 141 6.49 8.73 12.52
C ARG A 141 6.42 9.97 13.39
N LEU A 142 5.48 10.88 13.13
CA LEU A 142 5.29 12.07 13.95
C LEU A 142 4.87 11.72 15.37
N ILE A 143 3.92 10.80 15.55
CA ILE A 143 3.54 10.31 16.88
C ILE A 143 4.74 9.73 17.62
N GLU A 144 5.56 8.94 16.94
CA GLU A 144 6.76 8.35 17.53
C GLU A 144 7.74 9.45 17.98
N ILE A 145 8.02 10.43 17.12
CA ILE A 145 8.85 11.60 17.45
C ILE A 145 8.29 12.37 18.65
N PHE A 146 7.00 12.67 18.64
CA PHE A 146 6.34 13.42 19.71
C PHE A 146 6.31 12.64 21.02
N SER A 147 6.31 11.31 20.96
CA SER A 147 6.39 10.43 22.13
C SER A 147 7.76 10.43 22.81
N GLN A 148 8.81 10.67 22.04
CA GLN A 148 10.19 10.61 22.53
C GLN A 148 10.68 11.96 23.04
N ARG A 149 9.92 13.04 22.79
CA ARG A 149 10.26 14.39 23.22
C ARG A 149 9.21 14.90 24.20
N ASP A 150 9.64 15.04 25.45
CA ASP A 150 8.81 15.65 26.48
C ASP A 150 8.43 17.08 26.11
N LEU A 151 7.20 17.45 26.46
CA LEU A 151 6.76 18.83 26.33
C LEU A 151 7.46 19.71 27.38
N PRO A 152 7.76 20.98 27.04
CA PRO A 152 8.25 21.95 28.01
C PRO A 152 7.36 22.06 29.26
N THR A 153 7.97 22.31 30.42
CA THR A 153 7.23 22.50 31.68
C THR A 153 6.56 23.87 31.74
N ASN A 154 7.21 24.90 31.18
CA ASN A 154 6.64 26.24 31.05
C ASN A 154 5.48 26.21 30.04
N LYS A 155 4.35 26.83 30.41
CA LYS A 155 3.11 26.81 29.62
C LYS A 155 3.25 27.49 28.25
N GLU A 156 3.97 28.61 28.18
CA GLU A 156 4.16 29.39 26.94
C GLU A 156 5.07 28.62 25.96
N ASP A 157 6.19 28.08 26.45
CA ASP A 157 7.07 27.21 25.65
C ASP A 157 6.32 25.95 25.19
N LYS A 158 5.46 25.38 26.06
CA LYS A 158 4.64 24.21 25.71
C LYS A 158 3.69 24.51 24.57
N ILE A 159 2.96 25.63 24.62
CA ILE A 159 2.06 26.05 23.55
C ILE A 159 2.81 26.31 22.26
N SER A 160 3.99 26.93 22.35
CA SER A 160 4.87 27.12 21.20
C SER A 160 5.23 25.79 20.55
N GLU A 161 5.61 24.78 21.34
CA GLU A 161 5.94 23.47 20.81
C GLU A 161 4.71 22.74 20.24
N LEU A 162 3.57 22.77 20.94
CA LEU A 162 2.32 22.15 20.49
C LEU A 162 1.80 22.77 19.18
N TYR A 163 1.90 24.09 19.02
CA TYR A 163 1.52 24.76 17.77
C TYR A 163 2.34 24.23 16.58
N TRP A 164 3.67 24.15 16.71
CA TRP A 164 4.52 23.67 15.61
C TRP A 164 4.37 22.17 15.37
N ARG A 165 4.22 21.37 16.43
CA ARG A 165 3.87 19.93 16.31
C ARG A 165 2.57 19.76 15.53
N LEU A 166 1.53 20.53 15.86
CA LEU A 166 0.22 20.45 15.21
C LEU A 166 0.32 20.89 13.75
N LYS A 167 1.02 21.99 13.48
CA LYS A 167 1.22 22.52 12.13
C LYS A 167 1.98 21.55 11.22
N ILE A 168 3.04 20.92 11.74
CA ILE A 168 3.79 19.88 11.02
C ILE A 168 2.93 18.62 10.82
N ALA A 169 2.17 18.22 11.84
CA ALA A 169 1.23 17.09 11.75
C ALA A 169 0.19 17.30 10.66
N PHE A 170 -0.43 18.49 10.60
CA PHE A 170 -1.29 18.83 9.48
C PHE A 170 -0.55 18.81 8.16
N GLY A 171 0.71 19.27 8.09
CA GLY A 171 1.48 19.21 6.85
C GLY A 171 1.57 17.79 6.31
N TYR A 172 2.03 16.84 7.12
CA TYR A 172 2.25 15.47 6.67
C TYR A 172 1.00 14.58 6.61
N ALA A 173 -0.03 14.89 7.40
CA ALA A 173 -1.33 14.21 7.34
C ALA A 173 -2.33 14.89 6.39
N ALA A 174 -2.07 16.13 5.94
CA ALA A 174 -2.94 16.86 5.00
C ALA A 174 -3.29 16.03 3.76
N PRO A 175 -2.34 15.31 3.11
CA PRO A 175 -2.70 14.51 1.95
C PRO A 175 -3.76 13.43 2.27
N PHE A 176 -3.76 12.86 3.48
CA PHE A 176 -4.81 11.94 3.94
C PHE A 176 -6.18 12.62 4.00
N TYR A 177 -6.26 13.78 4.65
CA TYR A 177 -7.52 14.55 4.73
C TYR A 177 -7.97 15.07 3.35
N HIS A 178 -7.03 15.41 2.48
CA HIS A 178 -7.32 15.78 1.09
C HIS A 178 -7.88 14.61 0.29
N LEU A 179 -7.38 13.39 0.50
CA LEU A 179 -7.97 12.19 -0.12
C LEU A 179 -9.41 11.99 0.34
N GLU A 180 -9.65 12.03 1.65
CA GLU A 180 -10.98 11.87 2.24
C GLU A 180 -11.97 12.88 1.65
N ALA A 181 -11.61 14.16 1.66
CA ALA A 181 -12.46 15.22 1.15
C ALA A 181 -12.61 15.20 -0.38
N MET A 182 -11.56 14.86 -1.14
CA MET A 182 -11.67 14.67 -2.60
C MET A 182 -12.69 13.57 -2.95
N ILE A 183 -12.78 12.54 -2.10
CA ILE A 183 -13.72 11.44 -2.31
C ILE A 183 -15.14 11.81 -1.87
N ALA A 184 -15.30 12.55 -0.77
CA ALA A 184 -16.60 12.95 -0.23
C ALA A 184 -17.30 14.04 -1.07
N ASP A 185 -16.55 15.03 -1.56
CA ASP A 185 -17.08 16.27 -2.15
C ASP A 185 -16.69 16.44 -3.63
N SER A 186 -16.84 15.38 -4.42
CA SER A 186 -16.33 15.34 -5.80
C SER A 186 -16.92 16.40 -6.75
N GLU A 187 -18.14 16.88 -6.49
CA GLU A 187 -18.83 17.91 -7.28
C GLU A 187 -18.17 19.29 -7.28
N GLN A 188 -17.54 19.66 -6.16
CA GLN A 188 -16.97 21.00 -5.97
C GLN A 188 -15.51 21.08 -6.44
N THR A 189 -15.02 19.98 -7.02
CA THR A 189 -13.61 19.74 -7.22
C THR A 189 -13.26 19.60 -8.71
N PRO A 190 -12.70 20.64 -9.35
CA PRO A 190 -12.23 20.55 -10.72
C PRO A 190 -11.19 19.45 -10.92
N PHE A 191 -11.25 18.79 -12.08
CA PHE A 191 -10.36 17.67 -12.44
C PHE A 191 -10.50 16.43 -11.53
N ASN A 192 -11.57 16.31 -10.75
CA ASN A 192 -11.85 15.09 -10.00
C ASN A 192 -12.33 13.96 -10.95
N PRO A 193 -11.66 12.80 -11.01
CA PRO A 193 -12.03 11.69 -11.87
C PRO A 193 -13.20 10.86 -11.34
N VAL A 194 -13.70 11.17 -10.15
CA VAL A 194 -14.82 10.47 -9.51
C VAL A 194 -16.12 11.22 -9.82
N PRO A 195 -17.05 10.61 -10.60
CA PRO A 195 -18.34 11.26 -10.89
C PRO A 195 -19.20 11.40 -9.62
N THR A 196 -20.27 12.18 -9.71
CA THR A 196 -21.07 12.65 -8.57
C THR A 196 -21.62 11.51 -7.72
N MET A 197 -21.34 11.53 -6.40
CA MET A 197 -21.94 10.59 -5.44
C MET A 197 -23.34 11.03 -4.95
N LYS A 198 -23.78 12.26 -5.22
CA LYS A 198 -25.04 12.79 -4.65
C LYS A 198 -26.33 12.21 -5.24
N ASN A 199 -26.32 11.70 -6.48
CA ASN A 199 -27.55 11.35 -7.20
C ASN A 199 -27.77 9.85 -7.48
N GLU A 200 -26.77 8.99 -7.28
CA GLU A 200 -26.93 7.54 -7.45
C GLU A 200 -26.73 6.78 -6.12
N ARG A 201 -27.86 6.60 -5.42
CA ARG A 201 -28.09 5.79 -4.21
C ARG A 201 -27.48 6.33 -2.91
N LYS A 202 -28.37 6.54 -1.93
CA LYS A 202 -28.13 6.74 -0.48
C LYS A 202 -27.28 5.65 0.22
N ASN A 203 -26.62 4.76 -0.50
CA ASN A 203 -25.68 3.77 0.04
C ASN A 203 -24.24 4.19 -0.30
N ALA A 204 -23.81 5.36 0.19
CA ALA A 204 -22.43 5.84 0.09
C ALA A 204 -21.47 5.15 1.10
N GLY A 205 -21.95 4.15 1.85
CA GLY A 205 -21.11 3.33 2.72
C GLY A 205 -20.33 2.32 1.88
N GLY A 206 -19.00 2.38 1.94
CA GLY A 206 -18.16 1.34 1.35
C GLY A 206 -18.21 0.07 2.18
N SER A 207 -17.76 -1.05 1.62
CA SER A 207 -17.84 -2.35 2.31
C SER A 207 -17.09 -2.36 3.66
N LEU A 208 -16.05 -1.53 3.83
CA LEU A 208 -15.35 -1.39 5.11
C LEU A 208 -16.14 -0.61 6.18
N ASP A 209 -17.07 0.27 5.81
CA ASP A 209 -17.97 0.91 6.78
C ASP A 209 -18.89 -0.16 7.40
N VAL A 210 -19.42 -1.06 6.58
CA VAL A 210 -20.25 -2.20 7.01
C VAL A 210 -19.45 -3.14 7.91
N ILE A 211 -18.18 -3.39 7.56
CA ILE A 211 -17.28 -4.20 8.40
C ILE A 211 -17.09 -3.51 9.76
N GLY A 212 -16.83 -2.20 9.80
CA GLY A 212 -16.77 -1.42 11.03
C GLY A 212 -18.01 -1.57 11.90
N MET A 213 -19.20 -1.51 11.30
CA MET A 213 -20.46 -1.67 12.02
C MET A 213 -20.67 -3.07 12.60
N THR A 214 -20.15 -4.11 11.94
CA THR A 214 -20.34 -5.51 12.36
C THR A 214 -19.20 -6.04 13.23
N LEU A 215 -18.03 -5.38 13.21
CA LEU A 215 -16.79 -5.86 13.80
C LEU A 215 -16.94 -6.29 15.26
N PRO A 216 -17.57 -5.52 16.16
CA PRO A 216 -17.66 -5.92 17.57
C PRO A 216 -18.57 -7.12 17.79
N SER A 217 -19.62 -7.29 16.98
CA SER A 217 -20.50 -8.47 17.04
C SER A 217 -19.81 -9.71 16.44
N THR A 218 -19.06 -9.54 15.34
CA THR A 218 -18.27 -10.60 14.69
C THR A 218 -17.24 -11.20 15.66
N PHE A 219 -16.52 -10.34 16.38
CA PHE A 219 -15.52 -10.73 17.38
C PHE A 219 -16.05 -10.67 18.82
N SER A 220 -17.36 -10.85 19.03
CA SER A 220 -18.01 -10.62 20.34
C SER A 220 -17.38 -11.33 21.54
N THR A 221 -16.77 -12.51 21.34
CA THR A 221 -16.04 -13.24 22.39
C THR A 221 -14.64 -12.69 22.68
N GLU A 222 -14.06 -11.95 21.73
CA GLU A 222 -12.78 -11.24 21.87
C GLU A 222 -12.98 -9.75 22.22
N VAL A 223 -14.22 -9.27 22.27
CA VAL A 223 -14.58 -7.93 22.75
C VAL A 223 -14.88 -7.94 24.25
N VAL A 224 -13.85 -7.65 25.04
CA VAL A 224 -13.96 -7.56 26.50
C VAL A 224 -14.14 -6.13 27.00
N ALA A 225 -13.82 -5.11 26.19
CA ALA A 225 -14.06 -3.71 26.54
C ALA A 225 -15.54 -3.44 26.81
N SER A 226 -15.80 -2.35 27.52
CA SER A 226 -17.12 -1.77 27.78
C SER A 226 -17.05 -0.25 27.67
N PRO A 227 -18.20 0.46 27.64
CA PRO A 227 -18.21 1.92 27.68
C PRO A 227 -17.42 2.51 28.87
N ASP A 228 -17.36 1.78 29.99
CA ASP A 228 -16.72 2.23 31.22
C ASP A 228 -15.20 1.94 31.27
N GLY A 229 -14.66 1.12 30.36
CA GLY A 229 -13.23 0.81 30.37
C GLY A 229 -12.79 -0.38 29.53
N TRP A 230 -11.49 -0.66 29.59
CA TRP A 230 -10.83 -1.71 28.79
C TRP A 230 -10.86 -3.10 29.42
N ASN A 231 -11.40 -3.25 30.64
CA ASN A 231 -11.60 -4.54 31.30
C ASN A 231 -10.37 -5.49 31.27
N GLY A 232 -9.20 -4.91 31.60
CA GLY A 232 -7.93 -5.63 31.68
C GLY A 232 -7.33 -6.03 30.34
N LEU A 233 -7.70 -5.37 29.24
CA LEU A 233 -6.98 -5.48 27.97
C LEU A 233 -5.56 -4.96 28.09
N THR A 234 -4.67 -5.65 27.40
CA THR A 234 -3.25 -5.34 27.17
C THR A 234 -2.92 -5.85 25.76
N TRP A 235 -1.79 -5.44 25.19
CA TRP A 235 -1.35 -5.99 23.90
C TRP A 235 -1.11 -7.51 23.98
N HIS A 236 -0.61 -7.98 25.12
CA HIS A 236 -0.44 -9.41 25.38
C HIS A 236 -1.77 -10.17 25.35
N LYS A 237 -2.81 -9.66 26.01
CA LYS A 237 -4.12 -10.32 26.03
C LYS A 237 -4.77 -10.34 24.65
N ILE A 238 -4.57 -9.28 23.86
CA ILE A 238 -5.02 -9.25 22.46
C ILE A 238 -4.29 -10.32 21.64
N GLN A 239 -2.97 -10.48 21.83
CA GLN A 239 -2.23 -11.57 21.17
C GLN A 239 -2.80 -12.94 21.55
N GLU A 240 -3.06 -13.21 22.84
CA GLU A 240 -3.67 -14.47 23.28
C GLU A 240 -5.04 -14.70 22.63
N MET A 241 -5.86 -13.65 22.50
CA MET A 241 -7.15 -13.71 21.80
C MET A 241 -6.96 -14.06 20.33
N THR A 242 -6.04 -13.37 19.63
CA THR A 242 -5.71 -13.61 18.23
C THR A 242 -5.22 -15.04 17.98
N ASP A 243 -4.34 -15.56 18.84
CA ASP A 243 -3.79 -16.92 18.73
C ASP A 243 -4.87 -18.00 18.96
N SER A 244 -5.96 -17.65 19.66
CA SER A 244 -7.07 -18.54 19.99
C SER A 244 -8.28 -18.45 19.05
N LEU A 245 -8.23 -17.59 18.02
CA LEU A 245 -9.33 -17.44 17.07
C LEU A 245 -9.66 -18.76 16.37
N ASP A 246 -10.95 -19.05 16.24
CA ASP A 246 -11.40 -20.13 15.37
C ASP A 246 -11.15 -19.82 13.88
N GLU A 247 -11.28 -20.85 13.03
CA GLU A 247 -10.96 -20.75 11.59
C GLU A 247 -11.80 -19.67 10.87
N VAL A 248 -13.06 -19.45 11.27
CA VAL A 248 -13.95 -18.48 10.62
C VAL A 248 -13.50 -17.06 10.94
N LYS A 249 -13.27 -16.77 12.23
CA LYS A 249 -12.81 -15.44 12.65
C LYS A 249 -11.40 -15.13 12.20
N MET A 250 -10.51 -16.13 12.21
CA MET A 250 -9.15 -15.99 11.66
C MET A 250 -9.21 -15.67 10.15
N SER A 251 -10.07 -16.36 9.40
CA SER A 251 -10.33 -16.06 7.99
C SER A 251 -10.79 -14.61 7.82
N ILE A 252 -11.77 -14.14 8.59
CA ILE A 252 -12.25 -12.75 8.52
C ILE A 252 -11.13 -11.76 8.82
N ALA A 253 -10.41 -11.95 9.93
CA ALA A 253 -9.32 -11.08 10.34
C ALA A 253 -8.20 -11.01 9.29
N LEU A 254 -7.81 -12.15 8.71
CA LEU A 254 -6.83 -12.21 7.61
C LEU A 254 -7.28 -11.43 6.38
N ASN A 255 -8.55 -11.54 5.99
CA ASN A 255 -9.05 -10.83 4.81
C ASN A 255 -9.18 -9.32 5.06
N ILE A 256 -9.53 -8.89 6.26
CA ILE A 256 -9.49 -7.46 6.65
C ILE A 256 -8.02 -6.97 6.65
N SER A 257 -7.11 -7.74 7.25
CA SER A 257 -5.67 -7.44 7.32
C SER A 257 -5.08 -7.25 5.93
N ARG A 258 -5.45 -8.11 4.98
CA ARG A 258 -5.03 -8.04 3.58
C ARG A 258 -5.47 -6.78 2.86
N VAL A 259 -6.69 -6.31 3.09
CA VAL A 259 -7.23 -5.11 2.44
C VAL A 259 -6.61 -3.85 3.03
N THR A 260 -6.46 -3.82 4.35
CA THR A 260 -6.04 -2.63 5.10
C THR A 260 -4.53 -2.50 5.20
N GLY A 261 -3.80 -3.61 5.14
CA GLY A 261 -2.38 -3.67 5.48
C GLY A 261 -2.10 -3.57 6.98
N THR A 262 -3.10 -3.83 7.83
CA THR A 262 -2.97 -3.80 9.29
C THR A 262 -2.87 -5.21 9.88
N PRO A 263 -2.07 -5.43 10.93
CA PRO A 263 -2.01 -6.71 11.62
C PRO A 263 -3.35 -7.14 12.26
N ILE A 264 -3.51 -8.44 12.51
CA ILE A 264 -4.72 -9.00 13.11
C ILE A 264 -4.96 -8.51 14.53
N GLU A 265 -3.92 -8.32 15.32
CA GLU A 265 -4.08 -7.84 16.71
C GLU A 265 -4.69 -6.44 16.72
N ASP A 266 -4.35 -5.60 15.73
CA ASP A 266 -4.90 -4.26 15.63
C ASP A 266 -6.38 -4.28 15.19
N ILE A 267 -6.81 -5.31 14.44
CA ILE A 267 -8.23 -5.53 14.10
C ILE A 267 -9.03 -5.92 15.35
N ILE A 268 -8.49 -6.80 16.20
CA ILE A 268 -9.12 -7.17 17.47
C ILE A 268 -9.15 -5.98 18.44
N PHE A 269 -8.09 -5.17 18.44
CA PHE A 269 -8.07 -3.90 19.14
C PHE A 269 -9.17 -2.96 18.65
N ALA A 270 -9.31 -2.77 17.33
CA ALA A 270 -10.34 -1.91 16.74
C ALA A 270 -11.76 -2.37 17.10
N ALA A 271 -12.02 -3.68 17.19
CA ALA A 271 -13.31 -4.20 17.66
C ALA A 271 -13.62 -3.77 19.11
N ASN A 272 -12.60 -3.78 19.99
CA ASN A 272 -12.72 -3.31 21.37
C ASN A 272 -12.84 -1.78 21.48
N VAL A 273 -12.16 -1.04 20.60
CA VAL A 273 -12.29 0.41 20.46
C VAL A 273 -13.74 0.79 20.16
N LEU A 274 -14.31 0.16 19.14
CA LEU A 274 -15.68 0.44 18.67
C LEU A 274 -16.73 0.15 19.75
N GLU A 275 -16.53 -0.88 20.56
CA GLU A 275 -17.39 -1.16 21.72
C GLU A 275 -17.34 -0.04 22.76
N ARG A 276 -16.15 0.52 23.03
CA ARG A 276 -15.95 1.54 24.06
C ARG A 276 -16.44 2.94 23.67
N ILE A 277 -16.39 3.32 22.38
CA ILE A 277 -16.79 4.66 21.95
C ILE A 277 -18.29 4.89 22.26
N PRO A 278 -18.69 5.95 22.97
CA PRO A 278 -20.07 6.11 23.42
C PRO A 278 -21.09 6.37 22.29
N VAL A 279 -20.62 6.79 21.11
CA VAL A 279 -21.46 7.13 19.94
C VAL A 279 -21.63 5.93 19.01
N SER A 280 -22.78 5.84 18.34
CA SER A 280 -23.13 4.79 17.36
C SER A 280 -22.44 4.95 16.00
N VAL A 281 -21.21 5.48 15.97
CA VAL A 281 -20.39 5.57 14.74
C VAL A 281 -19.86 4.20 14.30
N GLY A 282 -20.01 3.18 15.15
CA GLY A 282 -19.91 1.76 14.81
C GLY A 282 -20.91 0.95 15.64
N GLY A 283 -21.12 -0.32 15.27
CA GLY A 283 -22.02 -1.20 16.01
C GLY A 283 -21.39 -1.69 17.31
N LYS A 284 -22.21 -2.28 18.19
CA LYS A 284 -21.81 -2.88 19.47
C LYS A 284 -21.83 -4.39 19.37
N LYS A 285 -21.15 -5.07 20.31
CA LYS A 285 -21.07 -6.53 20.32
C LYS A 285 -22.41 -7.25 20.52
N GLY A 286 -23.44 -6.53 20.95
CA GLY A 286 -24.81 -7.02 21.15
C GLY A 286 -25.83 -6.54 20.12
N ASP A 287 -25.43 -5.73 19.14
CA ASP A 287 -26.36 -5.19 18.14
C ASP A 287 -26.85 -6.27 17.17
N LEU A 288 -26.02 -7.28 16.90
CA LEU A 288 -26.33 -8.42 16.04
C LEU A 288 -25.94 -9.72 16.74
N SER A 289 -26.57 -10.83 16.34
CA SER A 289 -26.04 -12.14 16.68
C SER A 289 -24.67 -12.35 16.00
N GLN A 290 -23.73 -13.05 16.64
CA GLN A 290 -22.40 -13.29 16.05
C GLN A 290 -22.48 -13.97 14.68
N THR A 291 -23.41 -14.93 14.51
CA THR A 291 -23.63 -15.62 13.23
C THR A 291 -24.10 -14.67 12.12
N GLU A 292 -24.98 -13.73 12.45
CA GLU A 292 -25.47 -12.73 11.50
C GLU A 292 -24.37 -11.72 11.15
N ALA A 293 -23.63 -11.24 12.16
CA ALA A 293 -22.51 -10.32 11.97
C ALA A 293 -21.42 -10.94 11.07
N ILE A 294 -21.00 -12.18 11.35
CA ILE A 294 -20.06 -12.94 10.52
C ILE A 294 -20.50 -12.97 9.05
N LYS A 295 -21.76 -13.31 8.79
CA LYS A 295 -22.29 -13.39 7.42
C LYS A 295 -22.22 -12.03 6.71
N ILE A 296 -22.65 -10.96 7.38
CA ILE A 296 -22.61 -9.61 6.81
C ILE A 296 -21.16 -9.17 6.56
N THR A 297 -20.25 -9.45 7.49
CA THR A 297 -18.81 -9.17 7.33
C THR A 297 -18.22 -9.93 6.14
N GLU A 298 -18.52 -11.22 5.98
CA GLU A 298 -18.06 -12.03 4.84
C GLU A 298 -18.61 -11.52 3.50
N ASP A 299 -19.90 -11.17 3.44
CA ASP A 299 -20.54 -10.61 2.25
C ASP A 299 -19.88 -9.27 1.86
N ALA A 300 -19.59 -8.40 2.84
CA ALA A 300 -18.88 -7.15 2.63
C ALA A 300 -17.44 -7.36 2.14
N LEU A 301 -16.71 -8.32 2.71
CA LEU A 301 -15.37 -8.70 2.24
C LEU A 301 -15.40 -9.24 0.80
N GLY A 302 -16.46 -9.94 0.41
CA GLY A 302 -16.67 -10.40 -0.96
C GLY A 302 -16.78 -9.25 -1.96
N GLN A 303 -17.46 -8.15 -1.58
CA GLN A 303 -17.66 -6.97 -2.43
C GLN A 303 -16.38 -6.15 -2.66
N LEU A 304 -15.41 -6.22 -1.75
CA LEU A 304 -14.11 -5.56 -1.91
C LEU A 304 -13.26 -6.15 -3.04
N LYS A 305 -13.58 -7.37 -3.49
CA LYS A 305 -12.80 -8.10 -4.51
C LYS A 305 -13.05 -7.63 -5.95
N THR A 306 -14.08 -6.82 -6.21
CA THR A 306 -14.39 -6.33 -7.57
C THR A 306 -13.90 -4.89 -7.78
N THR A 307 -13.42 -4.59 -8.98
CA THR A 307 -12.91 -3.26 -9.38
C THR A 307 -13.59 -2.84 -10.67
N ASP A 308 -14.85 -2.41 -10.57
CA ASP A 308 -15.67 -2.21 -11.76
C ASP A 308 -15.82 -0.73 -12.14
N SER A 309 -15.49 0.24 -11.25
CA SER A 309 -15.61 1.68 -11.54
C SER A 309 -14.81 2.60 -10.60
N ASN A 310 -14.56 3.85 -11.03
CA ASN A 310 -13.97 4.91 -10.19
C ASN A 310 -14.82 5.23 -8.96
N VAL A 311 -16.15 5.18 -9.08
CA VAL A 311 -17.07 5.40 -7.95
C VAL A 311 -16.85 4.34 -6.88
N LYS A 312 -16.71 3.07 -7.27
CA LYS A 312 -16.40 2.00 -6.33
C LYS A 312 -15.04 2.18 -5.68
N VAL A 313 -14.01 2.52 -6.46
CA VAL A 313 -12.67 2.80 -5.93
C VAL A 313 -12.70 3.91 -4.89
N ALA A 314 -13.40 5.00 -5.18
CA ALA A 314 -13.56 6.12 -4.26
C ALA A 314 -14.34 5.69 -3.00
N GLY A 315 -15.49 5.04 -3.14
CA GLY A 315 -16.27 4.55 -2.00
C GLY A 315 -15.48 3.59 -1.09
N ASP A 316 -14.75 2.64 -1.68
CA ASP A 316 -13.88 1.71 -0.94
C ASP A 316 -12.74 2.46 -0.23
N MET A 317 -12.12 3.44 -0.89
CA MET A 317 -11.02 4.23 -0.31
C MET A 317 -11.50 5.12 0.84
N ASN A 318 -12.69 5.73 0.71
CA ASN A 318 -13.29 6.53 1.79
C ASN A 318 -13.57 5.67 3.02
N ALA A 319 -14.17 4.51 2.79
CA ALA A 319 -14.45 3.55 3.84
C ALA A 319 -13.15 3.02 4.48
N LEU A 320 -12.09 2.81 3.69
CA LEU A 320 -10.78 2.45 4.22
C LEU A 320 -10.17 3.54 5.09
N ILE A 321 -10.19 4.80 4.64
CA ILE A 321 -9.71 5.95 5.42
C ILE A 321 -10.44 6.00 6.78
N ARG A 322 -11.77 5.92 6.78
CA ARG A 322 -12.57 5.88 8.01
C ARG A 322 -12.33 4.64 8.85
N PHE A 323 -12.16 3.48 8.25
CA PHE A 323 -11.90 2.24 8.98
C PHE A 323 -10.55 2.28 9.69
N LEU A 324 -9.54 2.88 9.06
CA LEU A 324 -8.19 2.97 9.59
C LEU A 324 -8.07 3.84 10.85
N ASN A 325 -9.03 4.74 11.06
CA ASN A 325 -9.12 5.59 12.24
C ASN A 325 -9.27 4.83 13.57
N TRP A 326 -9.72 3.57 13.55
CA TRP A 326 -9.90 2.79 14.78
C TRP A 326 -8.68 1.96 15.16
N PHE A 327 -7.63 1.99 14.36
CA PHE A 327 -6.38 1.30 14.65
C PHE A 327 -5.42 2.22 15.40
N PRO A 328 -4.56 1.67 16.27
CA PRO A 328 -3.51 2.45 16.87
C PRO A 328 -2.40 2.67 15.85
N LEU A 329 -1.93 3.91 15.73
CA LEU A 329 -0.74 4.18 14.92
C LEU A 329 0.53 3.60 15.58
N VAL A 330 0.57 3.56 16.91
CA VAL A 330 1.67 2.96 17.68
C VAL A 330 1.09 2.10 18.81
N ARG A 331 1.52 0.84 18.90
CA ARG A 331 1.16 -0.07 20.00
C ARG A 331 1.94 0.28 21.26
N LYS A 332 1.26 0.81 22.28
CA LYS A 332 1.83 1.00 23.62
C LYS A 332 0.78 0.68 24.70
N GLU A 333 1.22 0.35 25.92
CA GLU A 333 0.28 0.01 27.00
C GLU A 333 -0.58 1.21 27.43
N GLU A 334 -0.13 2.44 27.16
CA GLU A 334 -0.92 3.66 27.38
C GLU A 334 -2.21 3.69 26.54
N ASN A 335 -2.32 2.89 25.47
CA ASN A 335 -3.57 2.71 24.73
C ASN A 335 -4.71 2.24 25.65
N PHE A 336 -4.40 1.48 26.71
CA PHE A 336 -5.37 0.95 27.67
C PHE A 336 -5.59 1.86 28.90
N SER A 337 -5.04 3.08 28.90
CA SER A 337 -5.26 4.05 29.98
C SER A 337 -6.69 4.63 29.97
N LEU A 338 -7.14 5.14 31.13
CA LEU A 338 -8.47 5.74 31.31
C LEU A 338 -8.57 7.10 30.57
N GLY A 339 -8.74 7.06 29.25
CA GLY A 339 -9.39 8.12 28.47
C GLY A 339 -8.59 9.38 28.13
N LYS A 340 -7.26 9.42 28.30
CA LYS A 340 -6.44 10.59 27.87
C LYS A 340 -5.20 10.28 27.02
N GLY A 341 -4.95 9.02 26.68
CA GLY A 341 -3.74 8.60 25.96
C GLY A 341 -4.01 7.90 24.62
N TRP A 342 -5.19 8.10 24.03
CA TRP A 342 -5.52 7.50 22.75
C TRP A 342 -4.77 8.25 21.66
N ARG A 343 -3.63 7.68 21.24
CA ARG A 343 -2.86 8.23 20.15
C ARG A 343 -3.47 7.86 18.81
N TYR A 344 -4.46 8.67 18.42
CA TYR A 344 -5.27 8.42 17.23
C TYR A 344 -4.55 8.86 15.96
N ALA A 345 -4.01 10.07 16.00
CA ALA A 345 -3.29 10.75 14.94
C ALA A 345 -2.44 11.85 15.59
N ALA A 346 -1.27 12.17 15.05
CA ALA A 346 -0.42 13.24 15.58
C ALA A 346 -1.20 14.56 15.62
N VAL A 347 -2.07 14.77 14.64
CA VAL A 347 -3.01 15.90 14.59
C VAL A 347 -3.96 15.90 15.78
N CYS A 348 -4.63 14.78 16.05
CA CYS A 348 -5.68 14.71 17.06
C CYS A 348 -5.12 14.88 18.48
N ASP A 349 -4.03 14.18 18.79
CA ASP A 349 -3.39 14.23 20.12
C ASP A 349 -2.92 15.64 20.42
N THR A 350 -2.17 16.22 19.46
CA THR A 350 -1.60 17.56 19.62
C THR A 350 -2.70 18.63 19.68
N ALA A 351 -3.79 18.47 18.92
CA ALA A 351 -4.93 19.38 18.97
C ALA A 351 -5.64 19.35 20.33
N ASN A 352 -5.85 18.17 20.92
CA ASN A 352 -6.48 18.04 22.23
C ASN A 352 -5.59 18.64 23.34
N GLU A 353 -4.29 18.38 23.30
CA GLU A 353 -3.33 18.96 24.25
C GLU A 353 -3.26 20.49 24.10
N LEU A 354 -3.21 21.00 22.87
CA LEU A 354 -3.22 22.45 22.61
C LEU A 354 -4.51 23.11 23.09
N LEU A 355 -5.68 22.50 22.80
CA LEU A 355 -6.98 22.99 23.28
C LEU A 355 -7.01 23.05 24.80
N HIS A 356 -6.52 22.00 25.47
CA HIS A 356 -6.44 21.94 26.92
C HIS A 356 -5.60 23.09 27.48
N GLU A 357 -4.42 23.34 26.93
CA GLU A 357 -3.55 24.43 27.38
C GLU A 357 -4.15 25.82 27.12
N LEU A 358 -4.92 26.00 26.04
CA LEU A 358 -5.59 27.27 25.70
C LEU A 358 -6.94 27.47 26.43
N SER A 359 -7.50 26.44 27.03
CA SER A 359 -8.87 26.45 27.58
C SER A 359 -9.12 27.48 28.69
N GLY A 360 -8.08 27.92 29.41
CA GLY A 360 -8.20 28.92 30.48
C GLY A 360 -8.39 30.36 29.98
N GLY A 361 -8.15 30.63 28.70
CA GLY A 361 -8.36 31.94 28.09
C GLY A 361 -7.26 32.97 28.34
N GLU A 362 -6.32 32.72 29.25
CA GLU A 362 -5.40 33.74 29.80
C GLU A 362 -4.28 34.17 28.85
N LEU A 363 -4.05 33.42 27.77
CA LEU A 363 -3.02 33.70 26.77
C LEU A 363 -3.58 34.35 25.50
N PHE A 364 -4.90 34.54 25.45
CA PHE A 364 -5.54 35.32 24.40
C PHE A 364 -5.52 36.81 24.76
N VAL A 365 -5.59 37.66 23.73
CA VAL A 365 -5.77 39.11 23.92
C VAL A 365 -7.05 39.40 24.72
N ASP A 366 -7.02 40.42 25.59
CA ASP A 366 -8.06 40.70 26.58
C ASP A 366 -9.48 40.73 26.01
N PHE A 367 -9.65 41.34 24.82
CA PHE A 367 -10.95 41.48 24.16
C PHE A 367 -11.49 40.18 23.54
N PHE A 368 -10.63 39.16 23.37
CA PHE A 368 -11.01 37.87 22.80
C PHE A 368 -11.13 36.77 23.86
N SER A 369 -10.33 36.85 24.93
CA SER A 369 -10.26 35.85 26.00
C SER A 369 -11.65 35.45 26.54
N SER A 370 -12.47 36.43 26.93
CA SER A 370 -13.83 36.15 27.43
C SER A 370 -14.74 35.55 26.35
N ASN A 371 -14.59 35.95 25.10
CA ASN A 371 -15.39 35.42 23.99
C ASN A 371 -15.00 33.96 23.68
N PHE A 372 -13.71 33.64 23.70
CA PHE A 372 -13.24 32.28 23.51
C PHE A 372 -13.83 31.35 24.58
N VAL A 373 -13.66 31.70 25.86
CA VAL A 373 -14.09 30.84 26.98
C VAL A 373 -15.62 30.67 27.02
N ASN A 374 -16.38 31.74 26.82
CA ASN A 374 -17.83 31.71 27.01
C ASN A 374 -18.62 31.30 25.77
N HIS A 375 -18.08 31.50 24.55
CA HIS A 375 -18.81 31.28 23.31
C HIS A 375 -18.17 30.23 22.41
N LEU A 376 -16.86 30.27 22.18
CA LEU A 376 -16.22 29.35 21.23
C LEU A 376 -15.85 28.00 21.85
N LEU A 377 -15.25 28.00 23.05
CA LEU A 377 -14.81 26.79 23.73
C LEU A 377 -15.95 25.77 23.97
N PRO A 378 -17.18 26.17 24.36
CA PRO A 378 -18.30 25.24 24.47
C PRO A 378 -18.63 24.58 23.13
N GLN A 379 -18.68 25.35 22.04
CA GLN A 379 -18.95 24.84 20.69
C GLN A 379 -17.85 23.87 20.24
N ILE A 380 -16.56 24.22 20.45
CA ILE A 380 -15.42 23.37 20.11
C ILE A 380 -15.40 22.09 20.94
N GLY A 381 -15.81 22.18 22.21
CA GLY A 381 -15.92 21.04 23.11
C GLY A 381 -16.91 19.99 22.60
N GLU A 382 -18.01 20.43 22.00
CA GLU A 382 -19.09 19.58 21.48
C GLU A 382 -18.76 18.92 20.13
N LEU A 383 -17.80 19.43 19.36
CA LEU A 383 -17.36 18.77 18.13
C LEU A 383 -16.77 17.39 18.43
N ASP A 384 -17.14 16.38 17.66
CA ASP A 384 -16.54 15.04 17.72
C ASP A 384 -15.24 14.94 16.88
N ALA A 385 -15.14 15.71 15.79
CA ALA A 385 -13.97 15.76 14.93
C ALA A 385 -12.80 16.56 15.54
N THR A 386 -11.85 15.84 16.15
CA THR A 386 -10.67 16.46 16.80
C THR A 386 -9.75 17.19 15.81
N SER A 387 -9.61 16.68 14.59
CA SER A 387 -8.84 17.36 13.53
C SER A 387 -9.48 18.71 13.15
N ALA A 388 -10.80 18.83 13.16
CA ALA A 388 -11.49 20.11 12.95
C ALA A 388 -11.14 21.13 14.05
N LYS A 389 -11.13 20.68 15.32
CA LYS A 389 -10.68 21.51 16.47
C LYS A 389 -9.25 22.01 16.25
N GLY A 390 -8.34 21.12 15.85
CA GLY A 390 -6.94 21.44 15.60
C GLY A 390 -6.76 22.52 14.53
N ARG A 391 -7.49 22.41 13.40
CA ARG A 391 -7.46 23.42 12.33
C ARG A 391 -7.92 24.78 12.82
N PHE A 392 -9.03 24.80 13.55
CA PHE A 392 -9.57 26.03 14.14
C PHE A 392 -8.56 26.71 15.08
N LEU A 393 -7.89 25.93 15.94
CA LEU A 393 -6.87 26.46 16.86
C LEU A 393 -5.67 27.06 16.12
N LEU A 394 -5.16 26.39 15.08
CA LEU A 394 -4.10 26.96 14.26
C LEU A 394 -4.51 28.32 13.68
N GLN A 395 -5.72 28.41 13.14
CA GLN A 395 -6.21 29.65 12.58
C GLN A 395 -6.33 30.77 13.61
N LEU A 396 -6.88 30.52 14.81
CA LEU A 396 -6.95 31.55 15.85
C LEU A 396 -5.56 32.13 16.17
N ILE A 397 -4.53 31.29 16.17
CA ILE A 397 -3.15 31.72 16.41
C ILE A 397 -2.65 32.57 15.24
N GLU A 398 -2.88 32.14 13.99
CA GLU A 398 -2.48 32.89 12.79
C GLU A 398 -3.23 34.22 12.62
N GLU A 399 -4.46 34.32 13.13
CA GLU A 399 -5.23 35.57 13.17
C GLU A 399 -4.79 36.54 14.28
N GLY A 400 -3.73 36.19 15.02
CA GLY A 400 -3.18 37.04 16.08
C GLY A 400 -4.10 37.15 17.29
N LYS A 401 -4.89 36.11 17.60
CA LYS A 401 -5.77 36.11 18.78
C LYS A 401 -5.01 35.88 20.09
N LEU A 402 -3.79 35.36 20.04
CA LEU A 402 -2.91 35.26 21.20
C LEU A 402 -2.24 36.60 21.54
N LEU A 403 -1.76 36.72 22.78
CA LEU A 403 -0.91 37.84 23.20
C LEU A 403 0.33 37.95 22.28
N PRO A 404 0.74 39.16 21.89
CA PRO A 404 1.86 39.37 20.96
C PRO A 404 3.16 38.67 21.40
N GLU A 405 3.44 38.65 22.70
CA GLU A 405 4.64 38.03 23.27
C GLU A 405 4.65 36.51 23.06
N ILE A 406 3.48 35.88 23.10
CA ILE A 406 3.31 34.44 22.85
C ILE A 406 3.46 34.14 21.35
N TYR A 407 2.88 34.99 20.49
CA TYR A 407 3.06 34.84 19.05
C TYR A 407 4.54 35.00 18.63
N ASP A 408 5.24 35.99 19.19
CA ASP A 408 6.67 36.19 18.96
C ASP A 408 7.50 35.00 19.45
N LEU A 409 7.15 34.43 20.60
CA LEU A 409 7.78 33.20 21.12
C LEU A 409 7.57 32.03 20.16
N ILE A 410 6.35 31.82 19.66
CA ILE A 410 6.01 30.80 18.67
C ILE A 410 6.92 30.94 17.44
N GLN A 411 7.01 32.14 16.86
CA GLN A 411 7.85 32.36 15.67
C GLN A 411 9.33 32.13 15.97
N LYS A 412 9.81 32.59 17.12
CA LYS A 412 11.22 32.43 17.54
C LYS A 412 11.63 30.96 17.69
N LYS A 413 10.77 30.12 18.22
CA LYS A 413 11.05 28.68 18.48
C LYS A 413 10.86 27.80 17.25
N GLY A 414 10.10 28.25 16.26
CA GLY A 414 9.74 27.47 15.07
C GLY A 414 10.91 26.83 14.34
N PRO A 415 11.96 27.57 13.95
CA PRO A 415 13.09 27.01 13.20
C PRO A 415 13.74 25.79 13.86
N GLU A 416 13.98 25.85 15.17
CA GLU A 416 14.57 24.75 15.95
C GLU A 416 13.63 23.53 16.01
N ILE A 417 12.33 23.76 16.23
CA ILE A 417 11.34 22.67 16.30
C ILE A 417 11.20 21.98 14.94
N ILE A 418 11.12 22.75 13.85
CA ILE A 418 11.04 22.23 12.49
C ILE A 418 12.29 21.40 12.17
N GLU A 419 13.47 21.94 12.41
CA GLU A 419 14.74 21.24 12.16
C GLU A 419 14.81 19.91 12.92
N ASN A 420 14.51 19.91 14.22
CA ASN A 420 14.56 18.69 15.04
C ASN A 420 13.55 17.64 14.55
N ILE A 421 12.32 18.03 14.21
CA ILE A 421 11.32 17.10 13.68
C ILE A 421 11.72 16.58 12.29
N SER A 422 12.28 17.43 11.42
CA SER A 422 12.80 17.00 10.12
C SER A 422 13.95 15.99 10.26
N ILE A 423 14.85 16.17 11.24
CA ILE A 423 15.91 15.20 11.56
C ILE A 423 15.28 13.88 12.03
N GLY A 424 14.31 13.94 12.95
CA GLY A 424 13.60 12.76 13.43
C GLY A 424 12.90 11.99 12.31
N LEU A 425 12.23 12.70 11.39
CA LEU A 425 11.58 12.10 10.23
C LEU A 425 12.60 11.45 9.28
N ALA A 426 13.75 12.08 9.05
CA ALA A 426 14.82 11.52 8.22
C ALA A 426 15.38 10.23 8.83
N ASN A 427 15.66 10.25 10.14
CA ASN A 427 16.19 9.10 10.88
C ASN A 427 15.20 7.93 10.91
N LEU A 428 13.91 8.18 11.17
CA LEU A 428 12.89 7.14 11.12
C LEU A 428 12.69 6.59 9.69
N LYS A 429 12.74 7.46 8.67
CA LYS A 429 12.67 7.01 7.27
C LYS A 429 13.81 6.08 6.89
N ILE A 430 15.01 6.30 7.43
CA ILE A 430 16.16 5.40 7.24
C ILE A 430 15.99 4.11 8.05
N LYS A 431 15.58 4.21 9.32
CA LYS A 431 15.31 3.05 10.19
C LYS A 431 14.30 2.10 9.53
N GLU A 432 13.25 2.67 8.95
CA GLU A 432 12.15 1.96 8.29
C GLU A 432 12.36 1.75 6.79
N ALA A 433 13.55 2.09 6.26
CA ALA A 433 13.90 1.81 4.87
C ALA A 433 13.86 0.31 4.57
N THR A 434 14.05 -0.50 5.60
CA THR A 434 13.78 -1.94 5.57
C THR A 434 12.80 -2.33 6.67
N VAL A 435 11.89 -3.25 6.35
CA VAL A 435 10.95 -3.86 7.31
C VAL A 435 11.12 -5.37 7.28
N SER A 436 10.75 -6.06 8.37
CA SER A 436 10.78 -7.53 8.38
C SER A 436 9.83 -8.09 7.32
N LEU A 437 10.25 -9.16 6.65
CA LEU A 437 9.48 -9.82 5.60
C LEU A 437 8.20 -10.48 6.12
N THR A 438 8.16 -10.82 7.41
CA THR A 438 7.00 -11.45 8.05
C THR A 438 6.05 -10.46 8.70
N ASP A 439 6.37 -9.16 8.70
CA ASP A 439 5.53 -8.15 9.34
C ASP A 439 4.49 -7.63 8.35
N VAL A 440 3.23 -7.53 8.81
CA VAL A 440 2.14 -7.00 7.99
C VAL A 440 2.35 -5.50 7.76
N ARG A 441 2.35 -5.12 6.47
CA ARG A 441 2.50 -3.75 6.01
C ARG A 441 1.59 -3.50 4.79
N PRO A 442 1.16 -2.24 4.55
CA PRO A 442 0.43 -1.90 3.35
C PRO A 442 1.17 -2.33 2.09
N ARG A 443 0.45 -2.92 1.13
CA ARG A 443 1.03 -3.33 -0.16
C ARG A 443 1.66 -2.17 -0.92
N ALA A 444 1.12 -0.96 -0.77
CA ALA A 444 1.71 0.26 -1.33
C ALA A 444 3.11 0.61 -0.78
N LEU A 445 3.54 -0.02 0.32
CA LEU A 445 4.87 0.12 0.90
C LEU A 445 5.81 -1.05 0.57
N VAL A 446 5.31 -2.29 0.61
CA VAL A 446 6.14 -3.51 0.53
C VAL A 446 5.93 -4.36 -0.73
N GLY A 447 4.94 -4.03 -1.55
CA GLY A 447 4.56 -4.82 -2.73
C GLY A 447 3.86 -6.13 -2.43
N GLY A 448 3.46 -6.84 -3.49
CA GLY A 448 2.60 -8.02 -3.45
C GLY A 448 3.23 -9.24 -2.78
N LYS A 449 4.47 -9.59 -3.16
CA LYS A 449 5.16 -10.79 -2.66
C LYS A 449 5.46 -10.71 -1.17
N ALA A 450 5.94 -9.56 -0.71
CA ALA A 450 6.20 -9.36 0.71
C ALA A 450 4.90 -9.37 1.52
N ALA A 451 3.82 -8.77 1.02
CA ALA A 451 2.51 -8.86 1.65
C ALA A 451 2.03 -10.32 1.75
N GLY A 452 2.15 -11.09 0.67
CA GLY A 452 1.83 -12.53 0.67
C GLY A 452 2.67 -13.35 1.65
N LEU A 453 3.94 -13.00 1.86
CA LEU A 453 4.78 -13.64 2.88
C LEU A 453 4.39 -13.27 4.31
N SER A 454 3.93 -12.05 4.57
CA SER A 454 3.35 -11.69 5.87
C SER A 454 2.04 -12.45 6.15
N GLU A 455 1.23 -12.70 5.11
CA GLU A 455 0.05 -13.58 5.20
C GLU A 455 0.48 -15.03 5.51
N ALA A 456 1.50 -15.54 4.82
CA ALA A 456 2.05 -16.86 5.08
C ALA A 456 2.57 -17.02 6.52
N ALA A 457 3.29 -16.01 7.03
CA ALA A 457 3.78 -16.00 8.41
C ALA A 457 2.64 -16.08 9.42
N THR A 458 1.53 -15.39 9.16
CA THR A 458 0.33 -15.44 10.01
C THR A 458 -0.35 -16.81 9.95
N ILE A 459 -0.43 -17.44 8.77
CA ILE A 459 -1.13 -18.73 8.59
C ILE A 459 -0.29 -19.93 9.08
N PHE A 460 1.02 -19.89 8.84
CA PHE A 460 1.91 -21.04 9.01
C PHE A 460 2.92 -20.88 10.15
N GLY A 461 3.04 -19.69 10.75
CA GLY A 461 4.09 -19.36 11.70
C GLY A 461 5.33 -18.76 11.01
N LYS A 462 6.00 -17.84 11.73
CA LYS A 462 7.22 -17.17 11.24
C LYS A 462 8.36 -18.16 11.00
N GLU A 463 8.41 -19.24 11.79
CA GLU A 463 9.42 -20.30 11.69
C GLU A 463 9.28 -21.18 10.43
N ASN A 464 8.07 -21.24 9.85
CA ASN A 464 7.80 -21.99 8.62
C ASN A 464 7.72 -21.08 7.38
N THR A 465 8.08 -19.81 7.52
CA THR A 465 8.03 -18.81 6.46
C THR A 465 9.44 -18.24 6.24
N LEU A 466 9.74 -17.87 4.99
CA LEU A 466 11.03 -17.29 4.64
C LEU A 466 11.35 -16.05 5.52
N PRO A 467 12.45 -16.04 6.28
CA PRO A 467 12.89 -14.85 7.00
C PRO A 467 13.55 -13.86 6.03
N GLY A 468 13.77 -12.64 6.50
CA GLY A 468 14.50 -11.61 5.76
C GLY A 468 13.88 -10.24 5.93
N ARG A 469 14.28 -9.32 5.04
CA ARG A 469 13.86 -7.92 5.07
C ARG A 469 13.36 -7.47 3.70
N THR A 470 12.44 -6.53 3.71
CA THR A 470 11.95 -5.85 2.50
C THR A 470 12.45 -4.40 2.51
N ILE A 471 13.26 -4.02 1.53
CA ILE A 471 13.56 -2.62 1.22
C ILE A 471 12.29 -1.99 0.66
N THR A 472 11.79 -0.95 1.32
CA THR A 472 10.47 -0.39 1.05
C THR A 472 10.43 0.40 -0.26
N ILE A 473 9.23 0.51 -0.86
CA ILE A 473 8.98 1.35 -2.04
C ILE A 473 9.38 2.80 -1.77
N GLU A 474 9.13 3.30 -0.56
CA GLU A 474 9.52 4.66 -0.16
C GLU A 474 11.03 4.87 -0.28
N TRP A 475 11.83 3.92 0.20
CA TRP A 475 13.29 4.00 0.13
C TRP A 475 13.81 3.88 -1.31
N ILE A 476 13.29 2.93 -2.08
CA ILE A 476 13.65 2.78 -3.50
C ILE A 476 13.35 4.08 -4.27
N ASN A 477 12.16 4.64 -4.07
CA ASN A 477 11.79 5.91 -4.69
C ASN A 477 12.73 7.03 -4.25
N LYS A 478 13.03 7.15 -2.96
CA LYS A 478 13.96 8.16 -2.47
C LYS A 478 15.30 8.14 -3.20
N ILE A 479 15.88 6.96 -3.46
CA ILE A 479 17.15 6.83 -4.19
C ILE A 479 16.98 7.13 -5.69
N LEU A 480 15.88 6.69 -6.32
CA LEU A 480 15.62 6.96 -7.74
C LEU A 480 15.41 8.46 -8.02
N PHE A 481 14.74 9.17 -7.13
CA PHE A 481 14.44 10.60 -7.28
C PHE A 481 15.57 11.53 -6.78
N GLN A 482 16.71 10.99 -6.30
CA GLN A 482 17.88 11.80 -5.93
C GLN A 482 18.64 12.34 -7.14
N ASP A 483 18.65 11.62 -8.27
CA ASP A 483 19.20 12.11 -9.54
C ASP A 483 18.11 12.90 -10.29
N PRO A 484 18.24 14.23 -10.46
CA PRO A 484 17.24 15.06 -11.13
C PRO A 484 16.97 14.62 -12.58
N GLU A 485 17.98 14.12 -13.30
CA GLU A 485 17.80 13.66 -14.68
C GLU A 485 16.99 12.35 -14.70
N LEU A 486 17.26 11.45 -13.76
CA LEU A 486 16.49 10.22 -13.58
C LEU A 486 15.05 10.51 -13.16
N ALA A 487 14.85 11.44 -12.22
CA ALA A 487 13.53 11.92 -11.81
C ALA A 487 12.73 12.45 -13.01
N SER A 488 13.33 13.33 -13.82
CA SER A 488 12.73 13.86 -15.04
C SER A 488 12.34 12.76 -16.03
N LEU A 489 13.18 11.73 -16.23
CA LEU A 489 12.85 10.59 -17.09
C LEU A 489 11.66 9.78 -16.56
N ILE A 490 11.63 9.52 -15.25
CA ILE A 490 10.52 8.81 -14.58
C ILE A 490 9.21 9.61 -14.69
N TYR A 491 9.26 10.93 -14.60
CA TYR A 491 8.09 11.77 -14.85
C TYR A 491 7.68 11.77 -16.33
N THR A 492 8.64 11.73 -17.24
CA THR A 492 8.38 11.75 -18.68
C THR A 492 7.75 10.44 -19.17
N ILE A 493 8.27 9.28 -18.76
CA ILE A 493 7.75 7.97 -19.20
C ILE A 493 6.28 7.80 -18.86
N GLU A 494 5.87 8.33 -17.71
CA GLU A 494 4.50 8.31 -17.22
C GLU A 494 3.58 9.14 -18.15
N LYS A 495 4.05 10.24 -18.74
CA LYS A 495 3.24 11.12 -19.62
C LYS A 495 3.08 10.60 -21.05
N VAL A 496 3.97 9.71 -21.48
CA VAL A 496 3.95 9.15 -22.84
C VAL A 496 2.89 8.05 -22.92
N ASN A 497 2.12 8.00 -24.02
CA ASN A 497 1.09 6.98 -24.21
C ASN A 497 1.50 5.85 -25.17
N ASP A 498 2.45 6.09 -26.08
CA ASP A 498 2.90 5.07 -27.01
C ASP A 498 4.03 4.21 -26.42
N LEU A 499 3.96 2.90 -26.67
CA LEU A 499 4.89 1.94 -26.08
C LEU A 499 6.33 2.12 -26.56
N GLU A 500 6.54 2.54 -27.81
CA GLU A 500 7.89 2.65 -28.38
C GLU A 500 8.70 3.76 -27.71
N ASN A 501 8.09 4.95 -27.55
CA ASN A 501 8.72 6.03 -26.79
C ASN A 501 8.88 5.66 -25.32
N LYS A 502 7.91 4.94 -24.71
CA LYS A 502 8.09 4.41 -23.35
C LYS A 502 9.31 3.51 -23.24
N PHE A 503 9.53 2.61 -24.20
CA PHE A 503 10.69 1.72 -24.20
C PHE A 503 12.01 2.49 -24.31
N SER A 504 12.08 3.50 -25.18
CA SER A 504 13.25 4.37 -25.31
C SER A 504 13.59 5.08 -23.99
N ILE A 505 12.59 5.70 -23.35
CA ILE A 505 12.79 6.36 -22.05
C ILE A 505 13.17 5.35 -20.96
N ALA A 506 12.51 4.18 -20.94
CA ALA A 506 12.80 3.12 -19.99
C ALA A 506 14.23 2.60 -20.13
N GLU A 507 14.76 2.49 -21.35
CA GLU A 507 16.15 2.13 -21.59
C GLU A 507 17.12 3.16 -20.98
N GLU A 508 16.84 4.45 -21.15
CA GLU A 508 17.66 5.52 -20.58
C GLU A 508 17.61 5.53 -19.04
N ILE A 509 16.44 5.31 -18.44
CA ILE A 509 16.30 5.09 -16.99
C ILE A 509 17.19 3.92 -16.56
N ARG A 510 17.13 2.79 -17.27
CA ARG A 510 17.90 1.59 -16.95
C ARG A 510 19.41 1.78 -17.07
N ARG A 511 19.90 2.68 -17.94
CA ARG A 511 21.33 3.02 -18.05
C ARG A 511 21.86 3.78 -16.85
N ARG A 512 20.99 4.48 -16.11
CA ARG A 512 21.37 5.29 -14.94
C ARG A 512 21.35 4.52 -13.62
N ILE A 513 20.45 3.55 -13.47
CA ILE A 513 20.31 2.71 -12.26
C ILE A 513 21.64 2.07 -11.79
N PRO A 514 22.55 1.60 -12.67
CA PRO A 514 23.85 1.05 -12.26
C PRO A 514 24.71 1.97 -11.40
N ALA A 515 24.54 3.29 -11.49
CA ALA A 515 25.32 4.26 -10.72
C ALA A 515 24.81 4.44 -9.27
N LEU A 516 23.56 4.09 -9.00
CA LEU A 516 22.89 4.33 -7.72
C LEU A 516 23.43 3.45 -6.59
N ARG A 517 23.14 3.84 -5.35
CA ARG A 517 23.49 3.08 -4.14
C ARG A 517 22.26 2.95 -3.25
N PHE A 518 21.77 1.72 -3.08
CA PHE A 518 20.56 1.46 -2.30
C PHE A 518 20.84 1.06 -0.85
N THR A 519 22.03 0.52 -0.59
CA THR A 519 22.38 -0.09 0.71
C THR A 519 23.24 0.77 1.64
N ASP A 520 23.81 1.89 1.17
CA ASP A 520 24.79 2.70 1.92
C ASP A 520 24.31 3.15 3.31
N SER A 521 23.00 3.39 3.47
CA SER A 521 22.39 3.90 4.70
C SER A 521 21.54 2.87 5.45
N ILE A 522 21.52 1.61 5.01
CA ILE A 522 20.68 0.58 5.61
C ILE A 522 21.50 -0.63 6.05
N SER A 523 21.15 -1.20 7.21
CA SER A 523 21.75 -2.44 7.68
C SER A 523 21.00 -3.64 7.11
N LEU A 524 21.74 -4.62 6.61
CA LEU A 524 21.20 -5.90 6.15
C LEU A 524 21.77 -7.02 7.02
N GLU A 525 20.92 -8.01 7.30
CA GLU A 525 21.33 -9.22 8.02
C GLU A 525 22.40 -9.98 7.22
N THR A 526 23.30 -10.65 7.95
CA THR A 526 24.38 -11.42 7.34
C THR A 526 23.95 -12.85 7.08
N TYR A 527 23.99 -13.27 5.82
CA TYR A 527 23.72 -14.63 5.37
C TYR A 527 24.87 -15.13 4.48
N ASN A 528 25.01 -16.44 4.32
CA ASN A 528 26.02 -17.01 3.42
C ASN A 528 25.75 -16.62 1.96
N ASN A 529 24.51 -16.86 1.52
CA ASN A 529 23.98 -16.51 0.21
C ASN A 529 22.60 -15.91 0.39
N TYR A 530 22.22 -15.05 -0.55
CA TYR A 530 20.99 -14.28 -0.52
C TYR A 530 20.11 -14.61 -1.72
N ALA A 531 18.81 -14.44 -1.54
CA ALA A 531 17.84 -14.25 -2.60
C ALA A 531 17.33 -12.81 -2.55
N VAL A 532 17.49 -12.11 -3.68
CA VAL A 532 17.07 -10.73 -3.91
C VAL A 532 15.90 -10.76 -4.90
N ARG A 533 14.67 -10.50 -4.43
CA ARG A 533 13.44 -10.66 -5.22
C ARG A 533 12.73 -9.33 -5.38
N SER A 534 12.11 -9.11 -6.54
CA SER A 534 11.12 -8.04 -6.71
C SER A 534 9.95 -8.23 -5.76
N SER A 535 9.34 -7.13 -5.33
CA SER A 535 8.01 -7.11 -4.73
C SER A 535 7.30 -5.83 -5.17
N SER A 536 6.60 -5.89 -6.29
CA SER A 536 5.89 -4.74 -6.86
C SER A 536 4.45 -4.64 -6.40
N PHE A 537 3.86 -3.44 -6.38
CA PHE A 537 2.47 -3.21 -5.99
C PHE A 537 1.46 -4.05 -6.79
N ASP A 538 1.76 -4.29 -8.07
CA ASP A 538 0.95 -5.03 -9.04
C ASP A 538 1.22 -6.54 -9.06
N GLU A 539 2.17 -7.04 -8.26
CA GLU A 539 2.33 -8.47 -8.02
C GLU A 539 1.27 -8.99 -7.04
N ASP A 540 0.88 -10.25 -7.20
CA ASP A 540 0.00 -11.00 -6.27
C ASP A 540 -1.31 -10.28 -5.88
N THR A 541 -1.87 -9.52 -6.82
CA THR A 541 -3.19 -8.90 -6.72
C THR A 541 -4.29 -9.85 -7.20
N THR A 542 -5.49 -9.72 -6.64
CA THR A 542 -6.69 -10.47 -7.08
C THR A 542 -7.51 -9.70 -8.12
N THR A 543 -7.21 -8.42 -8.32
CA THR A 543 -7.98 -7.49 -9.16
C THR A 543 -7.35 -7.32 -10.54
N ASN A 544 -6.03 -7.46 -10.65
CA ASN A 544 -5.30 -7.40 -11.92
C ASN A 544 -4.69 -8.79 -12.21
N GLY A 545 -4.39 -9.08 -13.47
CA GLY A 545 -3.72 -10.33 -13.83
C GLY A 545 -2.41 -10.53 -13.07
N SER A 546 -1.88 -11.75 -13.04
CA SER A 546 -0.70 -12.06 -12.24
C SER A 546 0.57 -11.49 -12.86
N ALA A 547 1.26 -10.55 -12.21
CA ALA A 547 2.59 -10.09 -12.66
C ALA A 547 3.71 -11.15 -12.48
N ALA A 548 3.36 -12.42 -12.30
CA ALA A 548 4.33 -13.51 -12.17
C ALA A 548 5.24 -13.59 -13.40
N GLY A 549 6.54 -13.53 -13.14
CA GLY A 549 7.56 -13.55 -14.18
C GLY A 549 7.73 -12.24 -14.94
N VAL A 550 7.08 -11.15 -14.52
CA VAL A 550 7.27 -9.81 -15.13
C VAL A 550 8.55 -9.13 -14.64
N TYR A 551 8.90 -9.34 -13.38
CA TYR A 551 10.04 -8.70 -12.72
C TYR A 551 11.15 -9.72 -12.40
N ASP A 552 12.38 -9.23 -12.25
CA ASP A 552 13.55 -10.09 -12.00
C ASP A 552 13.63 -10.54 -10.54
N SER A 553 14.24 -11.70 -10.34
CA SER A 553 14.73 -12.17 -9.03
C SER A 553 16.12 -12.78 -9.23
N VAL A 554 17.02 -12.55 -8.27
CA VAL A 554 18.40 -13.04 -8.30
C VAL A 554 18.63 -13.89 -7.06
N ILE A 555 19.09 -15.12 -7.24
CA ILE A 555 19.30 -16.10 -6.16
C ILE A 555 20.77 -16.46 -6.04
N GLY A 556 21.18 -17.08 -4.92
CA GLY A 556 22.57 -17.50 -4.70
C GLY A 556 23.55 -16.32 -4.66
N VAL A 557 23.08 -15.12 -4.32
CA VAL A 557 23.83 -13.88 -4.35
C VAL A 557 24.78 -13.85 -3.15
N LYS A 558 26.07 -13.56 -3.36
CA LYS A 558 27.02 -13.38 -2.26
C LYS A 558 26.84 -12.02 -1.60
N GLY A 559 27.27 -11.87 -0.34
CA GLY A 559 27.13 -10.61 0.41
C GLY A 559 27.66 -9.36 -0.33
N ASN A 560 28.79 -9.48 -1.02
CA ASN A 560 29.38 -8.38 -1.81
C ASN A 560 28.66 -8.09 -3.14
N GLU A 561 27.72 -8.94 -3.56
CA GLU A 561 26.97 -8.83 -4.82
C GLU A 561 25.55 -8.30 -4.60
N ILE A 562 25.07 -8.21 -3.35
CA ILE A 562 23.70 -7.79 -2.99
C ILE A 562 23.31 -6.49 -3.68
N GLU A 563 24.15 -5.47 -3.58
CA GLU A 563 23.91 -4.15 -4.15
C GLU A 563 23.73 -4.23 -5.69
N SER A 564 24.53 -5.06 -6.37
CA SER A 564 24.38 -5.28 -7.82
C SER A 564 23.09 -6.04 -8.17
N ALA A 565 22.68 -6.99 -7.32
CA ALA A 565 21.44 -7.72 -7.47
C ALA A 565 20.22 -6.82 -7.24
N ILE A 566 20.27 -5.90 -6.26
CA ILE A 566 19.24 -4.89 -6.04
C ILE A 566 19.07 -4.02 -7.28
N ARG A 567 20.18 -3.51 -7.85
CA ARG A 567 20.11 -2.70 -9.09
C ARG A 567 19.49 -3.45 -10.25
N ARG A 568 19.79 -4.75 -10.40
CA ARG A 568 19.16 -5.59 -11.42
C ARG A 568 17.65 -5.72 -11.19
N VAL A 569 17.24 -6.01 -9.97
CA VAL A 569 15.82 -6.11 -9.61
C VAL A 569 15.12 -4.77 -9.87
N VAL A 570 15.66 -3.65 -9.36
CA VAL A 570 15.13 -2.29 -9.59
C VAL A 570 15.04 -1.96 -11.07
N SER A 571 16.07 -2.28 -11.86
CA SER A 571 16.09 -2.08 -13.31
C SER A 571 14.99 -2.86 -14.04
N SER A 572 14.60 -4.04 -13.54
CA SER A 572 13.57 -4.86 -14.17
C SER A 572 12.19 -4.21 -14.18
N PHE A 573 11.91 -3.25 -13.28
CA PHE A 573 10.67 -2.47 -13.28
C PHE A 573 10.48 -1.65 -14.56
N PHE A 574 11.60 -1.25 -15.18
CA PHE A 574 11.64 -0.50 -16.43
C PHE A 574 11.98 -1.39 -17.64
N SER A 575 11.84 -2.71 -17.51
CA SER A 575 11.98 -3.61 -18.67
C SER A 575 10.81 -3.41 -19.64
N GLU A 576 11.01 -3.70 -20.94
CA GLU A 576 9.93 -3.65 -21.94
C GLU A 576 8.73 -4.51 -21.52
N LYS A 577 8.99 -5.64 -20.85
CA LYS A 577 7.97 -6.55 -20.34
C LYS A 577 7.13 -5.93 -19.24
N ALA A 578 7.78 -5.29 -18.27
CA ALA A 578 7.11 -4.61 -17.17
C ALA A 578 6.30 -3.40 -17.65
N ILE A 579 6.86 -2.59 -18.55
CA ILE A 579 6.16 -1.46 -19.18
C ILE A 579 4.92 -1.96 -19.95
N SER A 580 5.05 -3.02 -20.74
CA SER A 580 3.94 -3.59 -21.50
C SER A 580 2.84 -4.14 -20.60
N PHE A 581 3.23 -4.81 -19.51
CA PHE A 581 2.29 -5.33 -18.52
C PHE A 581 1.48 -4.21 -17.86
N ARG A 582 2.14 -3.15 -17.39
CA ARG A 582 1.44 -2.03 -16.76
C ARG A 582 0.56 -1.26 -17.73
N ALA A 583 1.02 -1.05 -18.97
CA ALA A 583 0.20 -0.45 -20.01
C ALA A 583 -1.04 -1.30 -20.35
N LEU A 584 -0.95 -2.63 -20.29
CA LEU A 584 -2.09 -3.54 -20.50
C LEU A 584 -3.17 -3.38 -19.43
N TYR A 585 -2.77 -3.23 -18.17
CA TYR A 585 -3.68 -3.16 -17.01
C TYR A 585 -4.04 -1.74 -16.58
N GLY A 586 -3.54 -0.72 -17.29
CA GLY A 586 -3.76 0.68 -16.96
C GLY A 586 -3.07 1.09 -15.65
N LEU A 587 -1.87 0.58 -15.36
CA LEU A 587 -1.11 0.87 -14.15
C LEU A 587 -0.07 1.97 -14.40
N SER A 588 0.37 2.64 -13.33
CA SER A 588 1.39 3.69 -13.38
C SER A 588 2.79 3.14 -13.68
N ASP A 589 3.57 3.87 -14.47
CA ASP A 589 4.99 3.62 -14.70
C ASP A 589 5.90 4.30 -13.67
N LYS A 590 5.32 5.02 -12.71
CA LYS A 590 6.07 5.47 -11.53
C LYS A 590 6.51 4.26 -10.71
N PRO A 591 7.75 4.24 -10.20
CA PRO A 591 8.25 3.13 -9.44
C PRO A 591 7.41 2.87 -8.19
N SER A 592 6.95 1.63 -8.09
CA SER A 592 6.10 1.08 -7.02
C SER A 592 6.58 -0.31 -6.61
N MET A 593 7.91 -0.49 -6.61
CA MET A 593 8.57 -1.75 -6.34
C MET A 593 9.46 -1.69 -5.10
N ALA A 594 9.19 -2.60 -4.18
CA ALA A 594 10.06 -2.97 -3.08
C ALA A 594 11.01 -4.11 -3.49
N VAL A 595 12.03 -4.35 -2.67
CA VAL A 595 13.00 -5.43 -2.90
C VAL A 595 13.12 -6.29 -1.65
N ILE A 596 12.86 -7.59 -1.79
CA ILE A 596 13.02 -8.56 -0.71
C ILE A 596 14.48 -9.05 -0.70
N ILE A 597 15.10 -9.01 0.47
CA ILE A 597 16.43 -9.56 0.77
C ILE A 597 16.24 -10.67 1.80
N SER A 598 16.53 -11.90 1.42
CA SER A 598 16.28 -13.10 2.24
C SER A 598 17.46 -14.07 2.13
N PRO A 599 17.65 -15.01 3.07
CA PRO A 599 18.63 -16.06 2.88
C PRO A 599 18.23 -16.92 1.69
N TYR A 600 19.22 -17.34 0.91
CA TYR A 600 19.04 -18.41 -0.05
C TYR A 600 18.97 -19.75 0.69
N ILE A 601 17.84 -20.45 0.54
CA ILE A 601 17.63 -21.77 1.14
C ILE A 601 17.79 -22.81 0.04
N GLU A 602 18.83 -23.64 0.16
CA GLU A 602 19.09 -24.77 -0.72
C GLU A 602 18.22 -25.97 -0.32
N GLY A 603 17.69 -26.69 -1.30
CA GLY A 603 16.92 -27.91 -1.08
C GLY A 603 15.87 -28.15 -2.16
N GLY A 604 15.37 -29.39 -2.19
CA GLY A 604 14.22 -29.76 -3.02
C GLY A 604 13.03 -28.87 -2.71
N GLY A 605 12.37 -28.38 -3.74
CA GLY A 605 11.31 -27.39 -3.59
C GLY A 605 10.38 -27.37 -4.79
N GLY A 606 9.32 -26.58 -4.69
CA GLY A 606 8.31 -26.59 -5.72
C GLY A 606 7.20 -25.59 -5.50
N VAL A 607 6.15 -25.79 -6.29
CA VAL A 607 4.95 -24.96 -6.28
C VAL A 607 3.72 -25.85 -6.19
N ILE A 608 2.79 -25.50 -5.30
CA ILE A 608 1.48 -26.12 -5.23
C ILE A 608 0.39 -25.09 -5.55
N ILE A 609 -0.56 -25.49 -6.38
CA ILE A 609 -1.74 -24.70 -6.74
C ILE A 609 -3.00 -25.45 -6.29
N THR A 610 -3.88 -24.80 -5.55
CA THR A 610 -5.21 -25.34 -5.19
C THR A 610 -6.29 -24.87 -6.18
N LYS A 611 -7.43 -25.56 -6.24
CA LYS A 611 -8.51 -25.24 -7.22
C LYS A 611 -9.68 -24.43 -6.65
N GLY A 612 -9.70 -24.10 -5.36
CA GLY A 612 -10.76 -23.32 -4.74
C GLY A 612 -11.98 -24.13 -4.32
N ASN A 613 -11.84 -25.45 -4.17
CA ASN A 613 -12.90 -26.38 -3.76
C ASN A 613 -12.59 -27.13 -2.45
N GLY A 614 -11.46 -26.86 -1.81
CA GLY A 614 -11.07 -27.45 -0.53
C GLY A 614 -10.41 -28.83 -0.63
N GLU A 615 -10.28 -29.41 -1.82
CA GLU A 615 -9.82 -30.80 -2.01
C GLU A 615 -8.83 -30.98 -3.16
N ASP A 616 -8.97 -30.25 -4.26
CA ASP A 616 -8.15 -30.45 -5.46
C ASP A 616 -6.92 -29.54 -5.46
N TRP A 617 -5.79 -30.14 -5.85
CA TRP A 617 -4.51 -29.45 -5.91
C TRP A 617 -3.55 -30.09 -6.90
N GLU A 618 -2.57 -29.31 -7.34
CA GLU A 618 -1.53 -29.70 -8.29
C GLU A 618 -0.18 -29.21 -7.76
N LEU A 619 0.73 -30.13 -7.50
CA LEU A 619 2.05 -29.91 -6.94
C LEU A 619 3.12 -30.30 -7.96
N SER A 620 4.07 -29.42 -8.22
CA SER A 620 5.25 -29.68 -9.04
C SER A 620 6.50 -29.45 -8.21
N VAL A 621 7.42 -30.41 -8.19
CA VAL A 621 8.66 -30.34 -7.40
C VAL A 621 9.89 -30.74 -8.20
N ALA A 622 11.01 -30.06 -7.92
CA ALA A 622 12.31 -30.29 -8.52
C ALA A 622 13.41 -30.14 -7.46
N GLU A 623 14.67 -30.34 -7.87
CA GLU A 623 15.86 -30.13 -7.02
C GLU A 623 15.91 -28.73 -6.37
N SER A 624 15.20 -27.75 -6.95
CA SER A 624 14.90 -26.47 -6.30
C SER A 624 13.58 -25.90 -6.81
N ALA A 625 12.95 -25.03 -6.01
CA ALA A 625 11.75 -24.30 -6.43
C ALA A 625 11.97 -23.48 -7.70
N GLN A 626 13.19 -22.95 -7.90
CA GLN A 626 13.49 -22.08 -9.04
C GLN A 626 13.49 -22.82 -10.37
N ARG A 627 13.86 -24.11 -10.40
CA ARG A 627 13.77 -24.93 -11.62
C ARG A 627 12.34 -25.11 -12.12
N ILE A 628 11.37 -25.11 -11.21
CA ILE A 628 9.94 -25.16 -11.57
C ILE A 628 9.50 -23.82 -12.16
N VAL A 629 9.87 -22.71 -11.50
CA VAL A 629 9.36 -21.37 -11.82
C VAL A 629 10.03 -20.77 -13.06
N ILE A 630 11.35 -20.85 -13.17
CA ILE A 630 12.16 -20.16 -14.20
C ILE A 630 12.32 -21.05 -15.44
N ASP A 631 12.82 -22.27 -15.26
CA ASP A 631 13.17 -23.15 -16.38
C ASP A 631 11.99 -23.96 -16.92
N GLY A 632 10.80 -23.76 -16.35
CA GLY A 632 9.61 -24.56 -16.68
C GLY A 632 9.87 -26.06 -16.55
N GLY A 633 10.72 -26.50 -15.62
CA GLY A 633 11.05 -27.91 -15.45
C GLY A 633 11.80 -28.54 -16.62
N ASP A 634 12.52 -27.77 -17.45
CA ASP A 634 13.31 -28.27 -18.59
C ASP A 634 14.35 -29.35 -18.21
N SER A 635 14.75 -29.42 -16.94
CA SER A 635 15.66 -30.45 -16.40
C SER A 635 14.97 -31.61 -15.69
N GLY A 636 13.63 -31.69 -15.75
CA GLY A 636 12.83 -32.71 -15.08
C GLY A 636 12.16 -32.25 -13.79
N TYR A 637 10.96 -32.78 -13.51
CA TYR A 637 10.20 -32.52 -12.28
C TYR A 637 9.23 -33.66 -11.96
N ASP A 638 8.99 -33.87 -10.67
CA ASP A 638 7.91 -34.73 -10.19
C ASP A 638 6.60 -33.93 -10.08
N SER A 639 5.48 -34.61 -10.31
CA SER A 639 4.15 -34.03 -10.18
C SER A 639 3.24 -34.90 -9.33
N TYR A 640 2.55 -34.28 -8.40
CA TYR A 640 1.51 -34.89 -7.58
C TYR A 640 0.22 -34.09 -7.78
N LYS A 641 -0.90 -34.77 -7.97
CA LYS A 641 -2.17 -34.11 -8.27
C LYS A 641 -3.31 -34.85 -7.60
N SER A 642 -4.14 -34.12 -6.86
CA SER A 642 -5.40 -34.64 -6.33
C SER A 642 -6.54 -34.13 -7.20
N GLU A 643 -7.35 -35.04 -7.74
CA GLU A 643 -8.62 -34.74 -8.40
C GLU A 643 -9.74 -35.58 -7.79
N HIS A 644 -10.73 -34.93 -7.20
CA HIS A 644 -11.84 -35.57 -6.48
C HIS A 644 -11.37 -36.57 -5.40
N GLY A 645 -10.24 -36.26 -4.76
CA GLY A 645 -9.61 -37.10 -3.73
C GLY A 645 -8.75 -38.25 -4.26
N GLU A 646 -8.66 -38.45 -5.58
CA GLU A 646 -7.75 -39.43 -6.18
C GLU A 646 -6.37 -38.82 -6.46
N LEU A 647 -5.31 -39.46 -5.96
CA LEU A 647 -3.94 -39.01 -6.15
C LEU A 647 -3.34 -39.60 -7.44
N HIS A 648 -2.91 -38.72 -8.33
CA HIS A 648 -2.13 -39.03 -9.51
C HIS A 648 -0.68 -38.56 -9.32
N THR A 649 0.28 -39.44 -9.55
CA THR A 649 1.70 -39.15 -9.34
C THR A 649 2.53 -39.45 -10.59
N ARG A 650 3.52 -38.59 -10.84
CA ARG A 650 4.64 -38.87 -11.74
C ARG A 650 5.91 -38.51 -10.99
N THR A 651 6.72 -39.50 -10.64
CA THR A 651 7.85 -39.37 -9.71
C THR A 651 9.14 -39.89 -10.34
N ASP A 652 9.45 -39.38 -11.53
CA ASP A 652 10.62 -39.80 -12.31
C ASP A 652 11.95 -39.44 -11.61
N TYR A 653 11.95 -38.44 -10.71
CA TYR A 653 13.13 -37.88 -10.05
C TYR A 653 13.15 -38.11 -8.53
N GLN A 654 12.02 -38.51 -7.92
CA GLN A 654 11.87 -38.84 -6.50
C GLN A 654 12.39 -37.75 -5.56
N VAL A 655 12.06 -36.50 -5.84
CA VAL A 655 12.51 -35.31 -5.10
C VAL A 655 11.94 -35.29 -3.68
N ILE A 656 10.68 -35.73 -3.53
CA ILE A 656 9.97 -35.79 -2.26
C ILE A 656 9.23 -37.14 -2.14
N GLU A 657 8.84 -37.50 -0.92
CA GLU A 657 7.99 -38.66 -0.62
C GLU A 657 6.49 -38.27 -0.60
N GLU A 658 5.59 -39.23 -0.82
CA GLU A 658 4.13 -38.99 -0.80
C GLU A 658 3.62 -38.35 0.52
N PRO A 659 4.09 -38.72 1.72
CA PRO A 659 3.69 -38.04 2.96
C PRO A 659 4.06 -36.55 2.98
N GLU A 660 5.16 -36.16 2.33
CA GLU A 660 5.57 -34.76 2.22
C GLU A 660 4.63 -34.01 1.26
N ALA A 661 4.23 -34.62 0.14
CA ALA A 661 3.23 -34.05 -0.77
C ALA A 661 1.90 -33.79 -0.06
N TRP A 662 1.41 -34.73 0.75
CA TRP A 662 0.19 -34.54 1.55
C TRP A 662 0.34 -33.46 2.63
N LEU A 663 1.51 -33.35 3.27
CA LEU A 663 1.78 -32.28 4.22
C LEU A 663 1.71 -30.90 3.54
N ILE A 664 2.33 -30.75 2.38
CA ILE A 664 2.31 -29.52 1.58
C ILE A 664 0.88 -29.20 1.13
N ALA A 665 0.12 -30.20 0.65
CA ALA A 665 -1.27 -30.05 0.28
C ALA A 665 -2.15 -29.60 1.45
N LYS A 666 -1.96 -30.18 2.63
CA LYS A 666 -2.68 -29.77 3.84
C LYS A 666 -2.44 -28.30 4.19
N LEU A 667 -1.21 -27.82 4.05
CA LEU A 667 -0.86 -26.40 4.28
C LEU A 667 -1.51 -25.50 3.23
N ALA A 668 -1.43 -25.86 1.94
CA ALA A 668 -2.04 -25.10 0.87
C ALA A 668 -3.57 -25.01 1.02
N LEU A 669 -4.24 -26.13 1.35
CA LEU A 669 -5.68 -26.17 1.61
C LEU A 669 -6.07 -25.39 2.87
N LYS A 670 -5.21 -25.34 3.90
CA LYS A 670 -5.41 -24.46 5.07
C LYS A 670 -5.42 -22.99 4.63
N ALA A 671 -4.44 -22.57 3.84
CA ALA A 671 -4.40 -21.20 3.32
C ALA A 671 -5.61 -20.89 2.42
N GLU A 672 -6.02 -21.81 1.55
CA GLU A 672 -7.22 -21.64 0.71
C GLU A 672 -8.48 -21.40 1.55
N ARG A 673 -8.69 -22.19 2.62
CA ARG A 673 -9.87 -22.04 3.50
C ARG A 673 -9.89 -20.69 4.21
N LEU A 674 -8.74 -20.19 4.64
CA LEU A 674 -8.60 -18.90 5.34
C LEU A 674 -8.67 -17.71 4.37
N LEU A 675 -8.08 -17.82 3.18
CA LEU A 675 -8.07 -16.75 2.18
C LEU A 675 -9.31 -16.76 1.28
N LYS A 676 -10.16 -17.78 1.39
CA LYS A 676 -11.39 -17.98 0.60
C LYS A 676 -11.14 -17.85 -0.91
N THR A 677 -9.94 -18.21 -1.36
CA THR A 677 -9.47 -18.11 -2.74
C THR A 677 -8.50 -19.26 -3.01
N PRO A 678 -8.45 -19.80 -4.23
CA PRO A 678 -7.40 -20.75 -4.58
C PRO A 678 -6.03 -20.11 -4.40
N VAL A 679 -5.08 -20.86 -3.90
CA VAL A 679 -3.73 -20.38 -3.58
C VAL A 679 -2.72 -21.00 -4.52
N ASP A 680 -1.65 -20.26 -4.74
CA ASP A 680 -0.41 -20.74 -5.32
C ASP A 680 0.71 -20.45 -4.32
N MET A 681 1.44 -21.50 -3.94
CA MET A 681 2.38 -21.47 -2.84
C MET A 681 3.72 -22.07 -3.28
N GLU A 682 4.78 -21.26 -3.23
CA GLU A 682 6.16 -21.69 -3.46
C GLU A 682 6.78 -22.11 -2.12
N PHE A 683 7.52 -23.22 -2.11
CA PHE A 683 8.17 -23.72 -0.90
C PHE A 683 9.50 -24.41 -1.20
N VAL A 684 10.30 -24.59 -0.15
CA VAL A 684 11.49 -25.44 -0.13
C VAL A 684 11.46 -26.34 1.10
N LEU A 685 11.94 -27.57 0.97
CA LEU A 685 12.10 -28.48 2.09
C LEU A 685 13.43 -28.23 2.78
N LYS A 686 13.37 -27.81 4.05
CA LYS A 686 14.52 -27.74 4.96
C LYS A 686 14.31 -28.77 6.07
N GLU A 687 15.21 -29.73 6.20
CA GLU A 687 15.09 -30.82 7.19
C GLU A 687 13.72 -31.54 7.12
N ARG A 688 13.25 -31.82 5.89
CA ARG A 688 11.92 -32.42 5.59
C ARG A 688 10.71 -31.61 6.06
N LYS A 689 10.89 -30.32 6.38
CA LYS A 689 9.78 -29.38 6.67
C LYS A 689 9.67 -28.32 5.58
N PRO A 690 8.45 -28.00 5.12
CA PRO A 690 8.26 -26.95 4.14
C PRO A 690 8.49 -25.57 4.77
N VAL A 691 9.38 -24.79 4.16
CA VAL A 691 9.53 -23.36 4.38
C VAL A 691 8.86 -22.65 3.21
N ILE A 692 7.88 -21.80 3.52
CA ILE A 692 7.11 -21.08 2.51
C ILE A 692 7.95 -19.91 1.97
N LEU A 693 8.19 -19.92 0.66
CA LEU A 693 8.96 -18.93 -0.07
C LEU A 693 8.10 -17.84 -0.70
N GLN A 694 6.83 -18.16 -1.01
CA GLN A 694 5.83 -17.23 -1.50
C GLN A 694 4.43 -17.82 -1.27
N LEU A 695 3.45 -16.97 -0.96
CA LEU A 695 2.03 -17.32 -0.95
C LEU A 695 1.26 -16.26 -1.72
N ARG A 696 0.46 -16.68 -2.70
CA ARG A 696 -0.41 -15.79 -3.47
C ARG A 696 -1.81 -16.38 -3.62
N SER A 697 -2.82 -15.52 -3.60
CA SER A 697 -4.16 -15.90 -4.06
C SER A 697 -4.22 -15.81 -5.57
N THR A 698 -4.89 -16.76 -6.18
CA THR A 698 -5.17 -16.78 -7.61
C THR A 698 -6.65 -16.51 -7.86
N ILE A 699 -6.94 -15.89 -9.00
CA ILE A 699 -8.33 -15.70 -9.41
C ILE A 699 -8.88 -17.08 -9.76
N LYS A 700 -10.05 -17.43 -9.20
CA LYS A 700 -10.81 -18.61 -9.63
C LYS A 700 -10.96 -18.46 -11.14
N THR A 701 -10.36 -19.34 -11.92
CA THR A 701 -10.39 -19.26 -13.39
C THR A 701 -11.81 -19.59 -13.87
N SER A 702 -12.77 -18.71 -13.56
CA SER A 702 -14.00 -18.58 -14.31
C SER A 702 -13.66 -17.81 -15.58
N PHE A 703 -12.89 -18.45 -16.46
CA PHE A 703 -13.34 -18.36 -17.85
C PHE A 703 -14.73 -18.95 -17.81
N SER A 704 -15.74 -18.09 -17.95
CA SER A 704 -17.12 -18.52 -17.99
C SER A 704 -17.22 -19.70 -18.98
N ASN A 705 -18.06 -20.68 -18.71
CA ASN A 705 -18.25 -21.78 -19.67
C ASN A 705 -18.65 -21.25 -21.07
N ILE A 706 -19.17 -20.03 -21.13
CA ILE A 706 -19.48 -19.27 -22.35
C ILE A 706 -18.20 -18.83 -23.07
N ASP A 707 -17.23 -18.20 -22.39
CA ASP A 707 -15.92 -17.84 -22.97
C ASP A 707 -15.09 -19.06 -23.37
N ARG A 708 -15.19 -20.19 -22.64
CA ARG A 708 -14.54 -21.45 -23.03
C ARG A 708 -15.17 -22.07 -24.28
N MET A 709 -16.47 -21.92 -24.47
CA MET A 709 -17.17 -22.39 -25.67
C MET A 709 -16.93 -21.46 -26.87
N GLU A 710 -16.95 -20.14 -26.67
CA GLU A 710 -16.60 -19.16 -27.72
C GLU A 710 -15.12 -19.25 -28.08
N SER A 711 -14.19 -19.32 -27.12
CA SER A 711 -12.76 -19.44 -27.41
C SER A 711 -12.42 -20.78 -28.06
N ARG A 712 -13.09 -21.89 -27.70
CA ARG A 712 -12.98 -23.16 -28.45
C ARG A 712 -13.51 -23.01 -29.88
N THR A 713 -14.66 -22.37 -30.08
CA THR A 713 -15.28 -22.21 -31.41
C THR A 713 -14.48 -21.27 -32.31
N GLU A 714 -13.87 -20.23 -31.74
CA GLU A 714 -12.97 -19.30 -32.43
C GLU A 714 -11.58 -19.91 -32.69
N LYS A 715 -11.03 -20.70 -31.75
CA LYS A 715 -9.78 -21.47 -31.98
C LYS A 715 -9.91 -22.39 -33.19
N ILE A 716 -11.07 -23.01 -33.39
CA ILE A 716 -11.33 -23.90 -34.54
C ILE A 716 -11.34 -23.13 -35.89
N LYS A 717 -11.59 -21.81 -35.89
CA LYS A 717 -11.64 -20.96 -37.09
C LYS A 717 -10.36 -20.17 -37.36
N ALA A 718 -9.40 -20.16 -36.44
CA ALA A 718 -8.18 -19.36 -36.55
C ALA A 718 -7.11 -20.05 -37.42
N SER A 719 -6.50 -19.32 -38.36
CA SER A 719 -5.35 -19.80 -39.13
C SER A 719 -4.11 -19.91 -38.26
N THR A 720 -3.25 -20.90 -38.51
CA THR A 720 -1.98 -21.03 -37.78
C THR A 720 -0.85 -20.33 -38.53
N ILE A 721 -0.17 -19.40 -37.85
CA ILE A 721 1.07 -18.78 -38.32
C ILE A 721 2.23 -19.48 -37.66
N TYR A 722 3.19 -19.95 -38.45
CA TYR A 722 4.42 -20.55 -37.93
C TYR A 722 5.55 -19.54 -37.91
N VAL A 723 6.25 -19.46 -36.79
CA VAL A 723 7.38 -18.57 -36.58
C VAL A 723 8.58 -19.38 -36.14
N GLN A 724 9.62 -19.40 -36.96
CA GLN A 724 10.87 -20.09 -36.62
C GLN A 724 11.84 -19.20 -35.83
N ASP A 725 11.80 -17.88 -36.01
CA ASP A 725 12.73 -16.93 -35.41
C ASP A 725 12.12 -15.52 -35.25
N PHE A 726 12.85 -14.62 -34.61
CA PHE A 726 12.43 -13.24 -34.38
C PHE A 726 12.29 -12.43 -35.67
N THR A 727 13.07 -12.72 -36.71
CA THR A 727 12.94 -12.06 -38.03
C THR A 727 11.56 -12.30 -38.64
N SER A 728 11.11 -13.56 -38.63
CA SER A 728 9.78 -13.97 -39.11
C SER A 728 8.66 -13.25 -38.34
N LEU A 729 8.86 -13.03 -37.04
CA LEU A 729 7.95 -12.29 -36.16
C LEU A 729 7.79 -10.82 -36.55
N ARG A 730 8.90 -10.14 -36.89
CA ARG A 730 8.89 -8.73 -37.32
C ARG A 730 8.19 -8.55 -38.66
N GLU A 731 8.38 -9.47 -39.60
CA GLU A 731 7.76 -9.42 -40.93
C GLU A 731 6.24 -9.54 -40.87
N ILE A 732 5.70 -10.31 -39.91
CA ILE A 732 4.25 -10.45 -39.71
C ILE A 732 3.63 -9.13 -39.21
N GLY A 733 4.30 -8.44 -38.28
CA GLY A 733 3.84 -7.15 -37.76
C GLY A 733 2.46 -7.20 -37.07
N LYS A 734 1.55 -6.32 -37.48
CA LYS A 734 0.18 -6.23 -36.92
C LYS A 734 -0.78 -7.16 -37.66
N LEU A 735 -1.40 -8.07 -36.92
CA LEU A 735 -2.44 -8.97 -37.41
C LEU A 735 -3.74 -8.22 -37.70
N GLN A 736 -4.47 -8.69 -38.70
CA GLN A 736 -5.77 -8.15 -39.15
C GLN A 736 -6.94 -9.12 -38.88
N SER A 737 -6.65 -10.37 -38.52
CA SER A 737 -7.64 -11.42 -38.26
C SER A 737 -7.12 -12.42 -37.22
N SER A 738 -7.99 -13.28 -36.71
CA SER A 738 -7.69 -14.23 -35.64
C SER A 738 -6.75 -15.37 -36.08
N HIS A 739 -5.67 -15.60 -35.32
CA HIS A 739 -4.65 -16.62 -35.59
C HIS A 739 -4.24 -17.41 -34.34
N MET A 740 -3.76 -18.63 -34.57
CA MET A 740 -2.90 -19.38 -33.66
C MET A 740 -1.44 -19.11 -34.02
N LEU A 741 -0.57 -18.90 -33.04
CA LEU A 741 0.86 -18.69 -33.25
C LEU A 741 1.63 -19.94 -32.85
N ARG A 742 2.23 -20.64 -33.82
CA ARG A 742 3.11 -21.77 -33.54
C ARG A 742 4.56 -21.28 -33.46
N VAL A 743 5.18 -21.44 -32.29
CA VAL A 743 6.54 -20.99 -32.00
C VAL A 743 7.50 -22.16 -32.17
N GLY A 744 8.45 -22.03 -33.10
CA GLY A 744 9.48 -23.04 -33.34
C GLY A 744 10.60 -23.02 -32.30
N GLY A 745 11.29 -24.15 -32.12
CA GLY A 745 12.29 -24.36 -31.06
C GLY A 745 13.56 -23.49 -31.08
N LYS A 746 13.74 -22.58 -32.05
CA LYS A 746 14.85 -21.60 -32.01
C LYS A 746 14.52 -20.35 -31.19
N ILE A 747 13.26 -20.14 -30.85
CA ILE A 747 12.85 -19.05 -29.97
C ILE A 747 12.91 -19.56 -28.54
N ASP A 748 13.81 -18.98 -27.73
CA ASP A 748 13.89 -19.27 -26.31
C ASP A 748 12.64 -18.76 -25.59
N ILE A 749 11.77 -19.70 -25.19
CA ILE A 749 10.54 -19.42 -24.47
C ILE A 749 10.75 -19.25 -22.96
N GLY A 750 11.92 -19.59 -22.42
CA GLY A 750 12.23 -19.52 -20.99
C GLY A 750 12.48 -18.10 -20.50
N GLN A 751 13.13 -17.26 -21.31
CA GLN A 751 13.38 -15.86 -20.94
C GLN A 751 12.19 -14.92 -21.23
N PHE A 752 11.30 -15.33 -22.14
CA PHE A 752 10.10 -14.62 -22.61
C PHE A 752 10.16 -13.08 -22.50
N GLN A 753 11.10 -12.49 -23.23
CA GLN A 753 11.37 -11.05 -23.29
C GLN A 753 11.49 -10.58 -24.75
N GLY A 754 11.41 -9.27 -24.96
CA GLY A 754 11.65 -8.65 -26.27
C GLY A 754 10.54 -8.90 -27.30
N GLU A 755 10.92 -9.36 -28.50
CA GLU A 755 10.07 -9.31 -29.69
C GLU A 755 8.82 -10.20 -29.64
N LEU A 756 8.94 -11.41 -29.09
CA LEU A 756 7.77 -12.30 -28.98
C LEU A 756 6.71 -11.68 -28.06
N LEU A 757 7.12 -11.13 -26.92
CA LEU A 757 6.20 -10.45 -26.01
C LEU A 757 5.58 -9.21 -26.67
N ARG A 758 6.39 -8.35 -27.31
CA ARG A 758 5.90 -7.17 -28.05
C ARG A 758 4.84 -7.57 -29.07
N PHE A 759 5.08 -8.64 -29.80
CA PHE A 759 4.13 -9.16 -30.77
C PHE A 759 2.86 -9.68 -30.11
N LEU A 760 2.95 -10.46 -29.02
CA LEU A 760 1.75 -10.95 -28.32
C LEU A 760 0.90 -9.80 -27.79
N VAL A 761 1.52 -8.79 -27.18
CA VAL A 761 0.83 -7.62 -26.61
C VAL A 761 0.17 -6.80 -27.70
N ALA A 762 0.90 -6.50 -28.79
CA ALA A 762 0.39 -5.73 -29.91
C ALA A 762 -0.77 -6.43 -30.64
N ASN A 763 -0.74 -7.76 -30.69
CA ASN A 763 -1.68 -8.58 -31.44
C ASN A 763 -2.69 -9.35 -30.57
N ARG A 764 -2.78 -9.07 -29.27
CA ARG A 764 -3.59 -9.85 -28.32
C ARG A 764 -5.05 -10.04 -28.74
N LYS A 765 -5.66 -9.03 -29.39
CA LYS A 765 -7.04 -9.09 -29.88
C LYS A 765 -7.24 -10.15 -30.98
N TYR A 766 -6.17 -10.44 -31.71
CA TYR A 766 -6.13 -11.30 -32.88
C TYR A 766 -5.41 -12.63 -32.63
N LEU A 767 -4.78 -12.83 -31.47
CA LEU A 767 -4.14 -14.08 -31.10
C LEU A 767 -5.05 -14.91 -30.21
N LYS A 768 -5.44 -16.09 -30.69
CA LYS A 768 -6.35 -17.01 -29.97
C LYS A 768 -5.60 -18.09 -29.21
N GLY A 769 -4.33 -18.32 -29.54
CA GLY A 769 -3.47 -19.20 -28.79
C GLY A 769 -2.06 -19.31 -29.33
N LEU A 770 -1.20 -19.91 -28.52
CA LEU A 770 0.17 -20.30 -28.82
C LEU A 770 0.24 -21.82 -28.91
N ILE A 771 0.97 -22.32 -29.90
CA ILE A 771 1.29 -23.74 -30.04
C ILE A 771 2.79 -23.91 -29.80
N LEU A 772 3.14 -24.66 -28.75
CA LEU A 772 4.52 -24.93 -28.36
C LEU A 772 4.92 -26.36 -28.73
N GLU A 773 6.19 -26.56 -29.09
CA GLU A 773 6.72 -27.89 -29.45
C GLU A 773 6.94 -28.81 -28.24
N ARG A 774 6.86 -28.27 -27.01
CA ARG A 774 7.10 -29.00 -25.76
C ARG A 774 6.15 -28.57 -24.65
N ARG A 775 5.77 -29.51 -23.78
CA ARG A 775 4.98 -29.24 -22.56
C ARG A 775 5.79 -28.47 -21.54
N ILE A 776 5.15 -27.49 -20.90
CA ILE A 776 5.70 -26.70 -19.80
C ILE A 776 4.71 -26.71 -18.62
N PRO A 777 5.19 -26.58 -17.37
CA PRO A 777 4.36 -26.45 -16.18
C PRO A 777 3.41 -25.27 -16.30
N ARG A 778 2.19 -25.42 -15.75
CA ARG A 778 1.20 -24.33 -15.65
C ARG A 778 1.71 -23.14 -14.84
N THR A 779 2.68 -23.39 -13.97
CA THR A 779 3.33 -22.40 -13.10
C THR A 779 4.40 -21.57 -13.82
N SER A 780 4.81 -21.94 -15.04
CA SER A 780 5.84 -21.20 -15.78
C SER A 780 5.44 -19.76 -16.11
N HIS A 781 6.43 -18.87 -16.19
CA HIS A 781 6.21 -17.45 -16.51
C HIS A 781 5.44 -17.25 -17.82
N LEU A 782 5.74 -18.05 -18.86
CA LEU A 782 5.03 -17.98 -20.14
C LEU A 782 3.53 -18.24 -19.99
N VAL A 783 3.15 -19.29 -19.26
CA VAL A 783 1.73 -19.65 -19.07
C VAL A 783 0.98 -18.54 -18.35
N ASN A 784 1.57 -17.96 -17.30
CA ASN A 784 0.95 -16.86 -16.55
C ASN A 784 0.75 -15.62 -17.44
N ILE A 785 1.75 -15.24 -18.23
CA ILE A 785 1.67 -14.07 -19.12
C ILE A 785 0.67 -14.31 -20.26
N CYS A 786 0.65 -15.49 -20.88
CA CYS A 786 -0.34 -15.81 -21.91
C CYS A 786 -1.76 -15.81 -21.36
N ALA A 787 -1.97 -16.36 -20.15
CA ALA A 787 -3.26 -16.30 -19.47
C ALA A 787 -3.72 -14.84 -19.24
N ASN A 788 -2.80 -13.96 -18.80
CA ASN A 788 -3.06 -12.53 -18.65
C ASN A 788 -3.44 -11.83 -19.96
N LEU A 789 -2.87 -12.27 -21.08
CA LEU A 789 -3.19 -11.73 -22.41
C LEU A 789 -4.45 -12.35 -23.03
N GLY A 790 -5.10 -13.31 -22.36
CA GLY A 790 -6.23 -14.07 -22.92
C GLY A 790 -5.81 -15.06 -24.02
N ILE A 791 -4.52 -15.41 -24.10
CA ILE A 791 -3.95 -16.29 -25.11
C ILE A 791 -3.84 -17.69 -24.51
N GLY A 792 -4.55 -18.66 -25.09
CA GLY A 792 -4.42 -20.06 -24.66
C GLY A 792 -3.08 -20.67 -25.09
N ILE A 793 -2.58 -21.67 -24.37
CA ILE A 793 -1.40 -22.45 -24.78
C ILE A 793 -1.85 -23.87 -25.10
N ASP A 794 -1.48 -24.33 -26.28
CA ASP A 794 -1.60 -25.70 -26.75
C ASP A 794 -0.19 -26.26 -27.05
N PHE A 795 -0.08 -27.57 -27.08
CA PHE A 795 1.17 -28.27 -27.36
C PHE A 795 1.02 -29.14 -28.61
N THR A 796 2.11 -29.36 -29.33
CA THR A 796 2.08 -30.20 -30.55
C THR A 796 1.89 -31.69 -30.26
N ASP A 797 2.08 -32.12 -29.01
CA ASP A 797 2.05 -33.51 -28.53
C ASP A 797 0.79 -33.91 -27.75
#